data_AF-D1PTJ6-F1
#
_entry.id   AF-D1PTJ6-F1
#
_cell.length_a   1.000
_cell.length_b   1.000
_cell.length_c   1.000
_cell.angle_alpha   90.00
_cell.angle_beta   90.00
_cell.angle_gamma   90.00
#
_symmetry.space_group_name_H-M   'P 1'
#
loop_
_entity.id
_entity.type
_entity.pdbx_description
1 polymer ?
#
loop_
_entity_poly.entity_id
_entity_poly.type
_entity_poly.pdbx_seq_one_letter_code
_entity_poly.pdbx_strand_id
1 'polypeptide(L)'
;MNVYCNPQLIVNRGHEFAQAPFGKQDGRMTYFYSSKTIIMRNYLLSLLVALLAVTGSLPAIAQEAYAVLTSDETLTFYYDNQRPTHQNYERIYDMPKLWERPAWAGDDSNPQENIKHVVFDASFSGYRPSSTYSWFRCCINLQDIKGIRNLNTEKVTDMRSMFDSCETLTSLDLSKFNTQNVTVMGSMFSGCQALTSLDVSNFNTQKVTYMSGMFRNCQALTSLDLSNFNTQNVTNMSYMFFGCQALRSLDVSNFNTQNVTNISYMFYNCQALTSLDVSKFNTQNVTNMSGIFSYCRALTSLDLSNFNTQNVTNMRNMFELCETLTSLDVSKFKTQNVTNMGRMFSCCRALTSLDLSNFNTQNVTNMSGMFSYCRALTSLDVSKFNTQNVTNMRYMFDGCKALTSLDLSNFNTQNVTDMMGMFYSCEALTSLDVSKFNTQNVTNMNRMFMRCWRLTSLDVSKFNTQNVTDINYMFSGCQALTSLDLSNFNTQNVTYMDAMFSDCKALTSLDVSNFNTQNVTDMSGMFARCEALTSLDVSNFNTENVTNMGGMFYGCQALTSLDVSNFNTENVTNMGGMFYGCQALTSLDLSNINTQNVTNMCDMFRYCTSLTTIFCKSNWEVGQNVKDEGMFQYCRQLKGTNTSFNEYKTGIEMANPFTGYFTSKTTGIDNVKTADRAGDGKAYDLSGRRVNESYKGIVIKNGKKYIQK
;
A
#
# COMPACT_ATOMS: atom_id res chain seq x y z
N MET A 1 1.74 -30.55 -29.45
CA MET A 1 1.72 -32.03 -29.56
C MET A 1 1.33 -32.39 -30.98
N ASN A 2 2.25 -33.03 -31.71
CA ASN A 2 2.11 -33.91 -32.89
C ASN A 2 1.37 -33.41 -34.15
N VAL A 3 1.77 -33.67 -35.38
CA VAL A 3 2.88 -34.46 -35.98
C VAL A 3 2.97 -34.04 -37.47
N TYR A 4 4.17 -34.15 -38.03
CA TYR A 4 4.53 -33.95 -39.44
C TYR A 4 4.18 -35.15 -40.34
N CYS A 5 4.10 -34.85 -41.65
CA CYS A 5 4.57 -35.63 -42.82
C CYS A 5 3.63 -36.50 -43.69
N ASN A 6 3.73 -36.17 -45.00
CA ASN A 6 3.71 -37.00 -46.23
C ASN A 6 2.36 -37.44 -46.83
N PRO A 7 2.27 -37.80 -48.15
CA PRO A 7 3.34 -38.27 -49.07
C PRO A 7 3.35 -37.79 -50.56
N GLN A 8 4.51 -38.00 -51.21
CA GLN A 8 4.84 -38.68 -52.51
C GLN A 8 3.72 -38.95 -53.56
N LEU A 9 3.91 -39.18 -54.88
CA LEU A 9 4.93 -39.11 -55.96
C LEU A 9 4.28 -39.90 -57.18
N ILE A 10 4.72 -39.68 -58.44
CA ILE A 10 4.58 -40.58 -59.64
C ILE A 10 3.24 -40.48 -60.45
N VAL A 11 3.17 -39.81 -61.61
CA VAL A 11 3.54 -40.19 -63.01
C VAL A 11 2.62 -41.27 -63.65
N ASN A 12 1.88 -40.96 -64.74
CA ASN A 12 2.22 -41.30 -66.14
C ASN A 12 1.08 -41.12 -67.20
N ARG A 13 1.51 -40.81 -68.45
CA ARG A 13 0.87 -40.98 -69.80
C ARG A 13 -0.38 -40.13 -70.14
N GLY A 14 -0.56 -39.59 -71.35
CA GLY A 14 0.16 -39.67 -72.62
C GLY A 14 -0.84 -39.40 -73.78
N HIS A 15 -0.39 -38.73 -74.85
CA HIS A 15 -0.73 -38.87 -76.28
C HIS A 15 -0.74 -37.56 -77.10
N GLU A 16 -0.15 -37.71 -78.29
CA GLU A 16 0.30 -36.76 -79.31
C GLU A 16 -0.83 -36.20 -80.20
N PHE A 17 -0.54 -35.16 -80.99
CA PHE A 17 -0.42 -35.28 -82.46
C PHE A 17 0.07 -33.97 -83.14
N ALA A 18 1.10 -34.13 -84.00
CA ALA A 18 1.35 -33.48 -85.32
C ALA A 18 1.50 -31.93 -85.39
N GLN A 19 2.36 -31.30 -86.21
CA GLN A 19 3.03 -31.69 -87.46
C GLN A 19 4.15 -30.66 -87.79
N ALA A 20 5.19 -31.09 -88.52
CA ALA A 20 6.33 -30.31 -89.05
C ALA A 20 5.96 -29.62 -90.42
N PRO A 21 6.85 -29.02 -91.28
CA PRO A 21 8.22 -29.50 -91.56
C PRO A 21 9.31 -28.57 -92.22
N PHE A 22 10.52 -29.16 -92.39
CA PHE A 22 11.65 -28.98 -93.37
C PHE A 22 12.37 -27.61 -93.56
N GLY A 23 13.71 -27.50 -93.75
CA GLY A 23 14.80 -28.49 -93.87
C GLY A 23 16.20 -27.93 -94.25
N LYS A 24 17.23 -28.83 -94.19
CA LYS A 24 18.57 -28.93 -94.88
C LYS A 24 19.71 -27.92 -94.54
N GLN A 25 20.89 -28.36 -94.01
CA GLN A 25 22.08 -29.06 -94.61
C GLN A 25 22.91 -28.16 -95.57
N ASP A 26 24.25 -28.14 -95.67
CA ASP A 26 25.40 -28.90 -95.15
C ASP A 26 26.74 -28.20 -95.57
N GLY A 27 27.88 -28.60 -94.99
CA GLY A 27 29.23 -28.63 -95.63
C GLY A 27 30.22 -27.49 -95.26
N ARG A 28 31.37 -27.65 -94.57
CA ARG A 28 32.58 -28.54 -94.61
C ARG A 28 33.83 -27.91 -95.31
N MET A 29 34.94 -27.87 -94.53
CA MET A 29 36.36 -28.20 -94.89
C MET A 29 37.19 -27.11 -95.65
N THR A 30 38.49 -26.81 -95.45
CA THR A 30 39.64 -27.42 -94.71
C THR A 30 41.01 -26.68 -94.91
N TYR A 31 41.95 -26.87 -93.95
CA TYR A 31 43.45 -27.05 -94.05
C TYR A 31 44.41 -25.91 -94.54
N PHE A 32 45.71 -25.75 -94.17
CA PHE A 32 46.77 -26.51 -93.44
C PHE A 32 48.06 -25.64 -93.14
N TYR A 33 48.86 -26.00 -92.09
CA TYR A 33 50.35 -25.88 -91.85
C TYR A 33 51.08 -24.49 -91.87
N SER A 34 52.22 -24.18 -91.19
CA SER A 34 53.09 -24.76 -90.14
C SER A 34 54.13 -23.71 -89.66
N SER A 35 54.87 -24.05 -88.58
CA SER A 35 56.30 -23.73 -88.29
C SER A 35 56.69 -22.57 -87.34
N LYS A 36 57.55 -22.95 -86.39
CA LYS A 36 58.26 -22.20 -85.32
C LYS A 36 59.31 -21.22 -85.88
N THR A 37 59.72 -20.19 -85.10
CA THR A 37 61.12 -19.94 -84.59
C THR A 37 61.25 -18.57 -83.86
N ILE A 38 61.64 -18.63 -82.57
CA ILE A 38 62.53 -17.77 -81.74
C ILE A 38 62.56 -16.24 -81.97
N ILE A 39 62.24 -15.43 -80.93
CA ILE A 39 63.02 -14.23 -80.51
C ILE A 39 62.92 -14.00 -78.99
N MET A 40 64.06 -14.12 -78.27
CA MET A 40 64.31 -13.56 -76.94
C MET A 40 64.88 -12.15 -77.08
N ARG A 41 64.19 -11.12 -76.57
CA ARG A 41 64.73 -9.91 -75.92
C ARG A 41 63.59 -8.89 -75.75
N ASN A 42 63.08 -8.72 -74.52
CA ASN A 42 62.49 -7.49 -73.95
C ASN A 42 61.68 -7.80 -72.66
N TYR A 43 62.34 -8.32 -71.63
CA TYR A 43 61.73 -8.60 -70.31
C TYR A 43 61.99 -7.54 -69.23
N LEU A 44 62.25 -6.27 -69.61
CA LEU A 44 62.47 -5.21 -68.61
C LEU A 44 61.61 -3.95 -68.73
N LEU A 45 60.73 -3.84 -69.74
CA LEU A 45 59.76 -2.73 -69.84
C LEU A 45 58.30 -3.15 -69.64
N SER A 46 58.00 -4.46 -69.65
CA SER A 46 56.66 -5.00 -69.37
C SER A 46 56.37 -5.23 -67.88
N LEU A 47 57.37 -5.13 -67.01
CA LEU A 47 57.21 -5.30 -65.55
C LEU A 47 56.81 -4.01 -64.81
N LEU A 48 57.00 -2.82 -65.42
CA LEU A 48 56.60 -1.55 -64.79
C LEU A 48 55.15 -1.14 -65.10
N VAL A 49 54.56 -1.64 -66.20
CA VAL A 49 53.15 -1.37 -66.55
C VAL A 49 52.20 -2.43 -65.98
N ALA A 50 52.71 -3.64 -65.67
CA ALA A 50 51.93 -4.69 -65.02
C ALA A 50 51.80 -4.52 -63.48
N LEU A 51 52.64 -3.70 -62.84
CA LEU A 51 52.50 -3.39 -61.40
C LEU A 51 51.52 -2.25 -61.08
N LEU A 52 51.09 -1.46 -62.08
CA LEU A 52 50.08 -0.41 -61.91
C LEU A 52 48.66 -0.85 -62.32
N ALA A 53 48.49 -2.06 -62.86
CA ALA A 53 47.20 -2.61 -63.27
C ALA A 53 46.69 -3.75 -62.35
N VAL A 54 47.28 -3.91 -61.16
CA VAL A 54 46.71 -4.69 -60.05
C VAL A 54 46.37 -3.76 -58.89
N THR A 55 45.56 -2.73 -59.17
CA THR A 55 44.57 -2.26 -58.20
C THR A 55 43.23 -2.89 -58.57
N GLY A 56 43.21 -4.23 -58.60
CA GLY A 56 41.95 -4.96 -58.53
C GLY A 56 41.36 -4.64 -57.16
N SER A 57 40.33 -3.80 -57.18
CA SER A 57 39.49 -3.39 -56.06
C SER A 57 39.60 -4.34 -54.86
N LEU A 58 40.18 -3.86 -53.76
CA LEU A 58 39.79 -4.35 -52.43
C LEU A 58 38.26 -4.47 -52.45
N PRO A 59 37.66 -5.59 -51.98
CA PRO A 59 36.21 -5.68 -51.92
C PRO A 59 35.73 -4.43 -51.20
N ALA A 60 34.91 -3.61 -51.87
CA ALA A 60 34.35 -2.43 -51.25
C ALA A 60 33.64 -2.93 -49.99
N ILE A 61 34.23 -2.66 -48.82
CA ILE A 61 33.66 -3.06 -47.54
C ILE A 61 32.27 -2.42 -47.54
N ALA A 62 31.24 -3.25 -47.45
CA ALA A 62 29.86 -2.80 -47.50
C ALA A 62 29.63 -1.82 -46.35
N GLN A 63 28.88 -0.75 -46.62
CA GLN A 63 28.48 0.16 -45.54
C GLN A 63 27.66 -0.63 -44.50
N GLU A 64 28.07 -0.52 -43.25
CA GLU A 64 27.40 -1.15 -42.11
C GLU A 64 27.03 -0.11 -41.07
N ALA A 65 25.95 -0.35 -40.35
CA ALA A 65 25.49 0.53 -39.28
C ALA A 65 25.98 -0.02 -37.94
N TYR A 66 26.60 0.83 -37.13
CA TYR A 66 27.15 0.47 -35.83
C TYR A 66 27.24 1.70 -34.92
N ALA A 67 27.36 1.48 -33.62
CA ALA A 67 27.56 2.53 -32.64
C ALA A 67 28.89 2.33 -31.89
N VAL A 68 29.53 3.42 -31.52
CA VAL A 68 30.85 3.45 -30.89
C VAL A 68 30.76 4.25 -29.60
N LEU A 69 31.11 3.64 -28.48
CA LEU A 69 31.27 4.32 -27.20
C LEU A 69 32.74 4.65 -26.97
N THR A 70 32.99 5.92 -26.70
CA THR A 70 34.29 6.49 -26.36
C THR A 70 34.43 6.71 -24.86
N SER A 71 35.67 6.82 -24.38
CA SER A 71 35.98 7.01 -22.94
C SER A 71 35.50 8.34 -22.36
N ASP A 72 35.07 9.28 -23.20
CA ASP A 72 34.41 10.53 -22.79
C ASP A 72 32.88 10.38 -22.71
N GLU A 73 32.38 9.14 -22.66
CA GLU A 73 30.97 8.78 -22.48
C GLU A 73 30.09 9.23 -23.67
N THR A 74 30.68 9.34 -24.87
CA THR A 74 29.97 9.66 -26.11
C THR A 74 29.65 8.41 -26.91
N LEU A 75 28.37 8.16 -27.18
CA LEU A 75 27.90 7.11 -28.09
C LEU A 75 27.67 7.70 -29.49
N THR A 76 28.54 7.36 -30.44
CA THR A 76 28.45 7.86 -31.83
C THR A 76 27.93 6.78 -32.79
N PHE A 77 26.93 7.11 -33.60
CA PHE A 77 26.32 6.25 -34.60
C PHE A 77 26.86 6.53 -36.00
N TYR A 78 27.32 5.48 -36.70
CA TYR A 78 27.92 5.54 -38.04
C TYR A 78 27.19 4.62 -39.02
N TYR A 79 27.19 5.01 -40.30
CA TYR A 79 26.77 4.15 -41.41
C TYR A 79 27.75 4.31 -42.58
N ASP A 80 28.87 3.60 -42.45
CA ASP A 80 30.02 3.73 -43.35
C ASP A 80 30.78 2.40 -43.42
N ASN A 81 31.97 2.41 -44.02
CA ASN A 81 32.87 1.27 -44.13
C ASN A 81 34.15 1.44 -43.27
N GLN A 82 34.09 2.32 -42.27
CA GLN A 82 35.20 2.71 -41.38
C GLN A 82 35.17 1.99 -40.03
N ARG A 83 34.29 1.01 -39.83
CA ARG A 83 34.27 0.20 -38.61
C ARG A 83 35.64 -0.37 -38.22
N PRO A 84 36.49 -0.86 -39.15
CA PRO A 84 37.84 -1.33 -38.81
C PRO A 84 38.79 -0.23 -38.36
N THR A 85 38.58 1.03 -38.75
CA THR A 85 39.41 2.16 -38.30
C THR A 85 39.00 2.67 -36.91
N HIS A 86 37.85 2.23 -36.42
CA HIS A 86 37.30 2.55 -35.09
C HIS A 86 37.73 1.54 -34.01
N GLN A 87 38.78 0.75 -34.23
CA GLN A 87 39.23 -0.31 -33.30
C GLN A 87 39.84 0.20 -31.98
N ASN A 88 40.09 1.51 -31.82
CA ASN A 88 40.70 2.09 -30.61
C ASN A 88 39.68 2.70 -29.63
N TYR A 89 38.38 2.52 -29.84
CA TYR A 89 37.35 2.99 -28.92
C TYR A 89 37.02 1.98 -27.83
N GLU A 90 36.42 2.44 -26.73
CA GLU A 90 36.14 1.61 -25.55
C GLU A 90 35.21 0.44 -25.88
N ARG A 91 34.20 0.68 -26.71
CA ARG A 91 33.27 -0.38 -27.15
C ARG A 91 32.62 -0.07 -28.48
N ILE A 92 32.50 -1.07 -29.35
CA ILE A 92 31.72 -1.01 -30.60
C ILE A 92 30.52 -1.93 -30.46
N TYR A 93 29.36 -1.44 -30.86
CA TYR A 93 28.09 -2.15 -30.80
C TYR A 93 27.50 -2.35 -32.19
N ASP A 94 26.97 -3.54 -32.44
CA ASP A 94 26.10 -3.79 -33.59
C ASP A 94 24.74 -3.12 -33.40
N MET A 95 24.11 -2.70 -34.51
CA MET A 95 22.70 -2.32 -34.46
C MET A 95 21.83 -3.50 -33.99
N PRO A 96 20.80 -3.25 -33.16
CA PRO A 96 19.94 -4.29 -32.62
C PRO A 96 19.18 -5.02 -33.73
N LYS A 97 18.90 -6.30 -33.51
CA LYS A 97 17.91 -7.02 -34.32
C LYS A 97 16.49 -6.56 -33.95
N LEU A 98 15.54 -6.88 -34.82
CA LEU A 98 14.12 -6.65 -34.55
C LEU A 98 13.73 -7.22 -33.19
N TRP A 99 13.07 -6.41 -32.36
CA TRP A 99 12.57 -6.74 -31.01
C TRP A 99 13.65 -6.95 -29.93
N GLU A 100 14.93 -6.81 -30.26
CA GLU A 100 16.01 -6.87 -29.28
C GLU A 100 16.32 -5.48 -28.74
N ARG A 101 16.49 -5.38 -27.42
CA ARG A 101 17.00 -4.15 -26.79
C ARG A 101 18.46 -3.96 -27.19
N PRO A 102 18.91 -2.74 -27.54
CA PRO A 102 20.32 -2.52 -27.85
C PRO A 102 21.23 -2.82 -26.67
N ALA A 103 22.41 -3.36 -26.96
CA ALA A 103 23.40 -3.73 -25.94
C ALA A 103 24.01 -2.51 -25.21
N TRP A 104 23.83 -1.30 -25.74
CA TRP A 104 24.23 -0.05 -25.08
C TRP A 104 23.14 0.51 -24.15
N ALA A 105 21.89 0.07 -24.26
CA ALA A 105 20.80 0.55 -23.42
C ALA A 105 20.70 -0.20 -22.08
N GLY A 106 20.22 0.49 -21.04
CA GLY A 106 20.05 -0.06 -19.70
C GLY A 106 18.66 -0.67 -19.44
N ASP A 107 18.44 -1.05 -18.19
CA ASP A 107 17.13 -1.38 -17.64
C ASP A 107 16.95 -0.92 -16.19
N ASP A 108 15.76 -1.17 -15.64
CA ASP A 108 15.39 -0.70 -14.30
C ASP A 108 16.28 -1.30 -13.19
N SER A 109 16.93 -2.45 -13.45
CA SER A 109 17.86 -3.09 -12.52
C SER A 109 19.30 -2.66 -12.76
N ASN A 110 19.67 -2.36 -14.01
CA ASN A 110 21.01 -1.97 -14.43
C ASN A 110 20.91 -0.76 -15.37
N PRO A 111 20.78 0.47 -14.83
CA PRO A 111 20.73 1.67 -15.64
C PRO A 111 22.04 1.86 -16.42
N GLN A 112 21.95 2.53 -17.56
CA GLN A 112 23.10 2.92 -18.34
C GLN A 112 23.62 4.27 -17.84
N GLU A 113 24.73 4.24 -17.11
CA GLU A 113 25.33 5.42 -16.48
C GLU A 113 26.47 6.05 -17.31
N ASN A 114 27.05 5.29 -18.25
CA ASN A 114 28.29 5.65 -18.97
C ASN A 114 28.03 6.33 -20.33
N ILE A 115 26.79 6.77 -20.60
CA ILE A 115 26.45 7.51 -21.82
C ILE A 115 25.93 8.88 -21.41
N LYS A 116 26.74 9.92 -21.64
CA LYS A 116 26.39 11.32 -21.40
C LYS A 116 26.04 12.07 -22.67
N HIS A 117 26.65 11.66 -23.79
CA HIS A 117 26.47 12.32 -25.07
C HIS A 117 26.11 11.28 -26.13
N VAL A 118 25.20 11.62 -27.03
CA VAL A 118 24.92 10.82 -28.23
C VAL A 118 25.21 11.67 -29.46
N VAL A 119 25.87 11.08 -30.45
CA VAL A 119 26.15 11.72 -31.73
C VAL A 119 25.64 10.85 -32.86
N PHE A 120 24.80 11.39 -33.73
CA PHE A 120 24.49 10.78 -35.02
C PHE A 120 25.34 11.42 -36.10
N ASP A 121 26.37 10.71 -36.55
CA ASP A 121 27.27 11.19 -37.60
C ASP A 121 26.51 11.44 -38.92
N ALA A 122 27.05 12.31 -39.78
CA ALA A 122 26.45 12.60 -41.08
C ALA A 122 26.26 11.34 -41.95
N SER A 123 27.18 10.37 -41.84
CA SER A 123 27.09 9.07 -42.51
C SER A 123 25.79 8.32 -42.15
N PHE A 124 25.30 8.46 -40.91
CA PHE A 124 24.12 7.74 -40.42
C PHE A 124 22.83 8.10 -41.17
N SER A 125 22.82 9.23 -41.90
CA SER A 125 21.69 9.66 -42.72
C SER A 125 21.29 8.68 -43.82
N GLY A 126 22.16 7.72 -44.18
CA GLY A 126 21.87 6.63 -45.12
C GLY A 126 21.18 5.40 -44.49
N TYR A 127 21.26 5.23 -43.17
CA TYR A 127 20.67 4.08 -42.48
C TYR A 127 19.15 4.24 -42.30
N ARG A 128 18.41 3.13 -42.34
CA ARG A 128 16.94 3.09 -42.26
C ARG A 128 16.49 2.02 -41.26
N PRO A 129 16.55 2.29 -39.95
CA PRO A 129 16.07 1.35 -38.96
C PRO A 129 14.58 1.06 -39.15
N SER A 130 14.19 -0.19 -38.94
CA SER A 130 12.79 -0.61 -38.87
C SER A 130 12.19 -0.41 -37.48
N SER A 131 13.03 -0.26 -36.45
CA SER A 131 12.63 -0.02 -35.06
C SER A 131 13.68 0.82 -34.33
N THR A 132 13.22 1.68 -33.42
CA THR A 132 14.06 2.39 -32.43
C THR A 132 13.75 1.95 -31.00
N TYR A 133 13.19 0.75 -30.85
CA TYR A 133 12.79 0.18 -29.56
C TYR A 133 13.94 0.25 -28.55
N SER A 134 13.70 0.96 -27.44
CA SER A 134 14.63 1.09 -26.31
C SER A 134 16.02 1.65 -26.64
N TRP A 135 16.19 2.42 -27.71
CA TRP A 135 17.52 2.90 -28.12
C TRP A 135 18.28 3.67 -27.05
N PHE A 136 17.61 4.47 -26.23
CA PHE A 136 18.24 5.21 -25.13
C PHE A 136 17.61 4.89 -23.78
N ARG A 137 16.99 3.71 -23.67
CA ARG A 137 16.33 3.30 -22.44
C ARG A 137 17.32 3.28 -21.27
N CYS A 138 16.92 3.89 -20.15
CA CYS A 138 17.67 4.02 -18.91
C CYS A 138 19.07 4.63 -19.08
N CYS A 139 19.29 5.47 -20.10
CA CYS A 139 20.49 6.30 -20.19
C CYS A 139 20.34 7.51 -19.26
N ILE A 140 20.43 7.27 -17.94
CA ILE A 140 20.01 8.23 -16.91
C ILE A 140 20.85 9.52 -16.91
N ASN A 141 22.11 9.41 -17.34
CA ASN A 141 23.07 10.52 -17.41
C ASN A 141 23.11 11.19 -18.80
N LEU A 142 22.22 10.87 -19.74
CA LEU A 142 22.21 11.45 -21.09
C LEU A 142 21.84 12.94 -21.07
N GLN A 143 22.80 13.80 -21.43
CA GLN A 143 22.68 15.25 -21.38
C GLN A 143 22.30 15.87 -22.72
N ASP A 144 22.87 15.37 -23.83
CA ASP A 144 22.58 15.89 -25.17
C ASP A 144 22.67 14.83 -26.28
N ILE A 145 21.93 15.09 -27.35
CA ILE A 145 21.93 14.31 -28.58
C ILE A 145 22.24 15.25 -29.75
N LYS A 146 23.43 15.12 -30.32
CA LYS A 146 23.89 15.91 -31.46
C LYS A 146 23.64 15.17 -32.77
N GLY A 147 23.26 15.93 -33.79
CA GLY A 147 23.09 15.37 -35.14
C GLY A 147 21.87 14.48 -35.33
N ILE A 148 20.91 14.45 -34.38
CA ILE A 148 19.73 13.56 -34.43
C ILE A 148 18.92 13.63 -35.74
N ARG A 149 18.98 14.74 -36.48
CA ARG A 149 18.49 14.87 -37.86
C ARG A 149 19.00 13.82 -38.85
N ASN A 150 20.13 13.18 -38.56
CA ASN A 150 20.72 12.11 -39.36
C ASN A 150 20.08 10.73 -39.04
N LEU A 151 19.27 10.62 -37.99
CA LEU A 151 18.46 9.43 -37.74
C LEU A 151 17.22 9.45 -38.63
N ASN A 152 17.25 8.71 -39.73
CA ASN A 152 16.10 8.60 -40.62
C ASN A 152 15.06 7.61 -40.08
N THR A 153 13.89 8.11 -39.69
CA THR A 153 12.81 7.32 -39.08
C THR A 153 11.71 6.89 -40.05
N GLU A 154 11.88 7.09 -41.36
CA GLU A 154 10.79 6.86 -42.35
C GLU A 154 10.28 5.41 -42.42
N LYS A 155 11.11 4.45 -42.02
CA LYS A 155 10.79 3.01 -41.99
C LYS A 155 10.49 2.47 -40.58
N VAL A 156 10.59 3.31 -39.55
CA VAL A 156 10.39 2.89 -38.17
C VAL A 156 8.91 2.61 -37.93
N THR A 157 8.62 1.43 -37.38
CA THR A 157 7.26 1.03 -36.99
C THR A 157 7.06 0.95 -35.47
N ASP A 158 8.15 0.79 -34.71
CA ASP A 158 8.14 0.67 -33.24
C ASP A 158 9.16 1.63 -32.62
N MET A 159 8.65 2.60 -31.84
CA MET A 159 9.41 3.61 -31.09
C MET A 159 9.26 3.42 -29.57
N ARG A 160 8.81 2.25 -29.11
CA ARG A 160 8.61 2.01 -27.67
C ARG A 160 9.87 2.28 -26.87
N SER A 161 9.70 2.97 -25.74
CA SER A 161 10.76 3.26 -24.77
C SER A 161 12.03 3.89 -25.37
N MET A 162 11.95 4.57 -26.52
CA MET A 162 13.13 5.08 -27.22
C MET A 162 13.99 5.99 -26.33
N PHE A 163 13.37 6.85 -25.52
CA PHE A 163 14.02 7.76 -24.56
C PHE A 163 13.56 7.49 -23.11
N ASP A 164 13.11 6.27 -22.82
CA ASP A 164 12.61 5.91 -21.49
C ASP A 164 13.72 6.07 -20.43
N SER A 165 13.43 6.76 -19.33
CA SER A 165 14.35 7.09 -18.24
C SER A 165 15.64 7.82 -18.66
N CYS A 166 15.56 8.71 -19.66
CA CYS A 166 16.60 9.72 -19.93
C CYS A 166 16.44 10.91 -18.96
N GLU A 167 16.73 10.69 -17.68
CA GLU A 167 16.31 11.58 -16.58
C GLU A 167 16.90 12.98 -16.64
N THR A 168 18.13 13.13 -17.13
CA THR A 168 18.88 14.38 -17.18
C THR A 168 18.72 15.17 -18.48
N LEU A 169 18.03 14.62 -19.48
CA LEU A 169 17.86 15.25 -20.78
C LEU A 169 16.92 16.46 -20.68
N THR A 170 17.44 17.66 -20.98
CA THR A 170 16.71 18.94 -20.84
C THR A 170 16.02 19.42 -22.11
N SER A 171 16.48 18.95 -23.28
CA SER A 171 15.92 19.27 -24.59
C SER A 171 16.13 18.12 -25.57
N LEU A 172 15.25 18.04 -26.57
CA LEU A 172 15.31 17.01 -27.60
C LEU A 172 14.73 17.55 -28.91
N ASP A 173 15.53 17.57 -29.98
CA ASP A 173 15.08 17.97 -31.31
C ASP A 173 14.45 16.77 -32.04
N LEU A 174 13.15 16.86 -32.31
CA LEU A 174 12.37 15.85 -33.03
C LEU A 174 11.91 16.33 -34.41
N SER A 175 12.39 17.48 -34.89
CA SER A 175 11.88 18.15 -36.10
C SER A 175 12.02 17.34 -37.40
N LYS A 176 12.88 16.32 -37.41
CA LYS A 176 13.11 15.41 -38.56
C LYS A 176 12.53 14.02 -38.39
N PHE A 177 11.79 13.77 -37.31
CA PHE A 177 11.13 12.48 -37.12
C PHE A 177 9.96 12.34 -38.09
N ASN A 178 9.93 11.23 -38.84
CA ASN A 178 8.80 10.84 -39.67
C ASN A 178 8.10 9.66 -39.01
N THR A 179 6.95 9.92 -38.38
CA THR A 179 6.23 8.89 -37.63
C THR A 179 5.07 8.24 -38.39
N GLN A 180 4.90 8.52 -39.68
CA GLN A 180 3.73 8.07 -40.47
C GLN A 180 3.54 6.54 -40.53
N ASN A 181 4.60 5.77 -40.27
CA ASN A 181 4.60 4.31 -40.28
C ASN A 181 4.63 3.69 -38.88
N VAL A 182 4.72 4.50 -37.84
CA VAL A 182 4.81 4.02 -36.47
C VAL A 182 3.44 3.53 -36.00
N THR A 183 3.42 2.32 -35.46
CA THR A 183 2.21 1.69 -34.90
C THR A 183 2.27 1.60 -33.37
N VAL A 184 3.48 1.67 -32.78
CA VAL A 184 3.69 1.51 -31.34
C VAL A 184 4.64 2.60 -30.80
N MET A 185 4.18 3.40 -29.83
CA MET A 185 4.92 4.52 -29.21
C MET A 185 4.84 4.53 -27.67
N GLY A 186 4.47 3.40 -27.06
CA GLY A 186 4.37 3.31 -25.60
C GLY A 186 5.68 3.67 -24.90
N SER A 187 5.57 4.43 -23.80
CA SER A 187 6.70 4.86 -22.97
C SER A 187 7.82 5.61 -23.70
N MET A 188 7.58 6.17 -24.90
CA MET A 188 8.65 6.77 -25.72
C MET A 188 9.50 7.81 -24.98
N PHE A 189 8.87 8.65 -24.13
CA PHE A 189 9.53 9.68 -23.31
C PHE A 189 9.32 9.46 -21.81
N SER A 190 8.94 8.25 -21.41
CA SER A 190 8.73 7.92 -20.00
C SER A 190 10.00 8.25 -19.19
N GLY A 191 9.88 8.78 -17.98
CA GLY A 191 11.02 9.09 -17.12
C GLY A 191 11.96 10.20 -17.62
N CYS A 192 11.62 10.94 -18.67
CA CYS A 192 12.36 12.14 -19.06
C CYS A 192 12.07 13.31 -18.11
N GLN A 193 12.59 13.23 -16.88
CA GLN A 193 12.18 14.08 -15.76
C GLN A 193 12.58 15.55 -15.93
N ALA A 194 13.71 15.82 -16.59
CA ALA A 194 14.25 17.17 -16.80
C ALA A 194 13.71 17.89 -18.05
N LEU A 195 12.92 17.23 -18.92
CA LEU A 195 12.34 17.87 -20.10
C LEU A 195 11.30 18.92 -19.69
N THR A 196 11.58 20.19 -19.97
CA THR A 196 10.68 21.33 -19.66
C THR A 196 9.68 21.62 -20.78
N SER A 197 10.05 21.26 -22.01
CA SER A 197 9.24 21.38 -23.23
C SER A 197 9.65 20.27 -24.22
N LEU A 198 8.73 19.91 -25.12
CA LEU A 198 8.97 18.93 -26.16
C LEU A 198 8.08 19.25 -27.37
N ASP A 199 8.69 19.44 -28.54
CA ASP A 199 7.96 19.67 -29.78
C ASP A 199 7.63 18.34 -30.46
N VAL A 200 6.36 17.97 -30.43
CA VAL A 200 5.80 16.80 -31.12
C VAL A 200 4.85 17.18 -32.26
N SER A 201 4.88 18.44 -32.70
CA SER A 201 3.96 18.95 -33.71
C SER A 201 4.07 18.20 -35.05
N ASN A 202 5.24 17.67 -35.40
CA ASN A 202 5.44 16.92 -36.65
C ASN A 202 4.97 15.45 -36.58
N PHE A 203 4.46 14.99 -35.44
CA PHE A 203 4.08 13.58 -35.28
C PHE A 203 2.75 13.28 -35.99
N ASN A 204 2.80 12.37 -36.96
CA ASN A 204 1.62 11.69 -37.50
C ASN A 204 1.38 10.40 -36.70
N THR A 205 0.29 10.35 -35.93
CA THR A 205 -0.06 9.20 -35.09
C THR A 205 -1.20 8.35 -35.67
N GLN A 206 -1.61 8.57 -36.93
CA GLN A 206 -2.80 7.92 -37.52
C GLN A 206 -2.76 6.39 -37.44
N LYS A 207 -1.57 5.77 -37.52
CA LYS A 207 -1.41 4.30 -37.45
C LYS A 207 -1.12 3.76 -36.04
N VAL A 208 -0.96 4.64 -35.05
CA VAL A 208 -0.58 4.24 -33.69
C VAL A 208 -1.77 3.53 -33.02
N THR A 209 -1.53 2.34 -32.49
CA THR A 209 -2.54 1.56 -31.75
C THR A 209 -2.25 1.49 -30.25
N TYR A 210 -0.98 1.77 -29.85
CA TYR A 210 -0.51 1.68 -28.47
C TYR A 210 0.44 2.84 -28.13
N MET A 211 0.04 3.67 -27.16
CA MET A 211 0.80 4.85 -26.68
C MET A 211 0.74 5.02 -25.15
N SER A 212 0.48 3.93 -24.42
CA SER A 212 0.44 3.97 -22.96
C SER A 212 1.78 4.48 -22.39
N GLY A 213 1.71 5.32 -21.37
CA GLY A 213 2.91 5.83 -20.70
C GLY A 213 3.79 6.75 -21.53
N MET A 214 3.37 7.22 -22.72
CA MET A 214 4.23 7.96 -23.65
C MET A 214 5.00 9.12 -23.00
N PHE A 215 4.37 9.86 -22.07
CA PHE A 215 4.96 10.97 -21.32
C PHE A 215 4.98 10.71 -19.81
N ARG A 216 4.95 9.44 -19.38
CA ARG A 216 4.93 9.09 -17.96
C ARG A 216 6.14 9.68 -17.23
N ASN A 217 5.93 10.34 -16.10
CA ASN A 217 6.96 10.96 -15.26
C ASN A 217 7.82 12.00 -15.98
N CYS A 218 7.30 12.68 -17.01
CA CYS A 218 7.89 13.93 -17.51
C CYS A 218 7.61 15.07 -16.52
N GLN A 219 8.26 15.04 -15.36
CA GLN A 219 7.89 15.84 -14.20
C GLN A 219 8.04 17.35 -14.42
N ALA A 220 9.04 17.79 -15.19
CA ALA A 220 9.29 19.19 -15.49
C ALA A 220 8.46 19.76 -16.66
N LEU A 221 7.71 18.92 -17.38
CA LEU A 221 6.97 19.36 -18.57
C LEU A 221 5.80 20.27 -18.17
N THR A 222 5.84 21.52 -18.64
CA THR A 222 4.86 22.55 -18.24
C THR A 222 3.65 22.65 -19.17
N SER A 223 3.85 22.31 -20.44
CA SER A 223 2.84 22.30 -21.51
C SER A 223 3.26 21.32 -22.62
N LEU A 224 2.30 20.88 -23.42
CA LEU A 224 2.53 20.00 -24.56
C LEU A 224 1.48 20.26 -25.63
N ASP A 225 1.92 20.52 -26.87
CA ASP A 225 1.01 20.65 -28.01
C ASP A 225 0.75 19.27 -28.63
N LEU A 226 -0.50 18.84 -28.58
CA LEU A 226 -0.96 17.54 -29.10
C LEU A 226 -1.92 17.69 -30.28
N SER A 227 -2.06 18.89 -30.86
CA SER A 227 -3.06 19.21 -31.88
C SER A 227 -3.03 18.27 -33.11
N ASN A 228 -1.85 17.77 -33.49
CA ASN A 228 -1.68 16.86 -34.63
C ASN A 228 -1.89 15.37 -34.31
N PHE A 229 -2.18 15.01 -33.05
CA PHE A 229 -2.41 13.62 -32.67
C PHE A 229 -3.76 13.13 -33.21
N ASN A 230 -3.72 12.08 -34.03
CA ASN A 230 -4.88 11.28 -34.40
C ASN A 230 -4.87 9.98 -33.57
N THR A 231 -5.82 9.85 -32.65
CA THR A 231 -5.90 8.71 -31.73
C THR A 231 -6.97 7.67 -32.11
N GLN A 232 -7.58 7.75 -33.29
CA GLN A 232 -8.74 6.93 -33.65
C GLN A 232 -8.49 5.42 -33.58
N ASN A 233 -7.24 4.98 -33.74
CA ASN A 233 -6.84 3.56 -33.74
C ASN A 233 -6.24 3.11 -32.40
N VAL A 234 -6.13 4.01 -31.42
CA VAL A 234 -5.52 3.71 -30.13
C VAL A 234 -6.50 2.91 -29.27
N THR A 235 -6.01 1.83 -28.66
CA THR A 235 -6.81 0.97 -27.78
C THR A 235 -6.42 1.09 -26.31
N ASN A 236 -5.22 1.59 -26.00
CA ASN A 236 -4.70 1.74 -24.63
C ASN A 236 -3.98 3.08 -24.46
N MET A 237 -4.50 3.91 -23.55
CA MET A 237 -3.95 5.21 -23.13
C MET A 237 -3.56 5.24 -21.64
N SER A 238 -3.45 4.07 -21.01
CA SER A 238 -3.09 3.99 -19.60
C SER A 238 -1.75 4.70 -19.33
N TYR A 239 -1.66 5.37 -18.19
CA TYR A 239 -0.46 6.09 -17.74
C TYR A 239 0.10 7.18 -18.67
N MET A 240 -0.60 7.59 -19.74
CA MET A 240 -0.03 8.45 -20.79
C MET A 240 0.65 9.72 -20.26
N PHE A 241 0.05 10.38 -19.26
CA PHE A 241 0.58 11.57 -18.58
C PHE A 241 0.77 11.35 -17.07
N PHE A 242 0.90 10.09 -16.63
CA PHE A 242 1.10 9.76 -15.22
C PHE A 242 2.31 10.53 -14.68
N GLY A 243 2.17 11.28 -13.59
CA GLY A 243 3.28 11.96 -12.92
C GLY A 243 3.84 13.18 -13.65
N CYS A 244 3.13 13.75 -14.63
CA CYS A 244 3.46 15.06 -15.21
C CYS A 244 3.11 16.19 -14.24
N GLN A 245 3.88 16.31 -13.15
CA GLN A 245 3.52 17.15 -11.99
C GLN A 245 3.49 18.65 -12.30
N ALA A 246 4.33 19.14 -13.22
CA ALA A 246 4.40 20.55 -13.59
C ALA A 246 3.40 20.97 -14.70
N LEU A 247 2.65 20.03 -15.28
CA LEU A 247 1.73 20.30 -16.38
C LEU A 247 0.54 21.13 -15.89
N ARG A 248 0.42 22.36 -16.39
CA ARG A 248 -0.63 23.32 -15.93
C ARG A 248 -1.90 23.27 -16.77
N SER A 249 -1.76 22.98 -18.05
CA SER A 249 -2.85 22.84 -19.01
C SER A 249 -2.48 21.80 -20.05
N LEU A 250 -3.48 21.09 -20.56
CA LEU A 250 -3.32 20.13 -21.64
C LEU A 250 -4.59 20.13 -22.49
N ASP A 251 -4.44 20.34 -23.79
CA ASP A 251 -5.53 20.19 -24.74
C ASP A 251 -5.59 18.74 -25.25
N VAL A 252 -6.69 18.06 -24.93
CA VAL A 252 -6.99 16.69 -25.40
C VAL A 252 -8.30 16.65 -26.19
N SER A 253 -8.79 17.80 -26.65
CA SER A 253 -10.07 17.92 -27.35
C SER A 253 -10.11 17.19 -28.70
N ASN A 254 -8.94 16.99 -29.32
CA ASN A 254 -8.78 16.24 -30.57
C ASN A 254 -8.71 14.71 -30.37
N PHE A 255 -8.67 14.21 -29.14
CA PHE A 255 -8.56 12.78 -28.89
C PHE A 255 -9.87 12.06 -29.24
N ASN A 256 -9.82 11.17 -30.24
CA ASN A 256 -10.85 10.18 -30.49
C ASN A 256 -10.58 8.94 -29.64
N THR A 257 -11.39 8.73 -28.60
CA THR A 257 -11.23 7.62 -27.64
C THR A 257 -12.19 6.45 -27.88
N GLN A 258 -12.92 6.43 -29.00
CA GLN A 258 -14.01 5.45 -29.22
C GLN A 258 -13.56 3.99 -29.15
N ASN A 259 -12.29 3.71 -29.49
CA ASN A 259 -11.70 2.36 -29.50
C ASN A 259 -10.87 2.05 -28.24
N VAL A 260 -10.76 3.00 -27.31
CA VAL A 260 -9.94 2.85 -26.11
C VAL A 260 -10.67 1.98 -25.07
N THR A 261 -9.99 0.95 -24.59
CA THR A 261 -10.50 0.05 -23.54
C THR A 261 -9.89 0.32 -22.17
N ASN A 262 -8.72 0.95 -22.12
CA ASN A 262 -8.00 1.24 -20.88
C ASN A 262 -7.47 2.68 -20.86
N ILE A 263 -7.96 3.46 -19.90
CA ILE A 263 -7.52 4.85 -19.57
C ILE A 263 -7.02 4.96 -18.13
N SER A 264 -6.72 3.83 -17.48
CA SER A 264 -6.29 3.81 -16.08
C SER A 264 -5.06 4.69 -15.89
N TYR A 265 -5.09 5.53 -14.85
CA TYR A 265 -3.98 6.38 -14.44
C TYR A 265 -3.49 7.38 -15.50
N MET A 266 -4.30 7.69 -16.52
CA MET A 266 -3.89 8.55 -17.65
C MET A 266 -3.38 9.92 -17.19
N PHE A 267 -4.04 10.57 -16.22
CA PHE A 267 -3.65 11.86 -15.64
C PHE A 267 -3.26 11.76 -14.16
N TYR A 268 -2.94 10.56 -13.68
CA TYR A 268 -2.57 10.36 -12.28
C TYR A 268 -1.40 11.27 -11.89
N ASN A 269 -1.51 11.95 -10.75
CA ASN A 269 -0.45 12.82 -10.20
C ASN A 269 -0.03 13.99 -11.11
N CYS A 270 -0.95 14.48 -11.95
CA CYS A 270 -0.82 15.77 -12.63
C CYS A 270 -1.20 16.91 -11.67
N GLN A 271 -0.36 17.15 -10.66
CA GLN A 271 -0.73 18.00 -9.51
C GLN A 271 -1.01 19.46 -9.85
N ALA A 272 -0.38 20.00 -10.90
CA ALA A 272 -0.53 21.39 -11.32
C ALA A 272 -1.70 21.65 -12.29
N LEU A 273 -2.39 20.62 -12.78
CA LEU A 273 -3.54 20.80 -13.69
C LEU A 273 -4.70 21.47 -12.95
N THR A 274 -5.04 22.69 -13.35
CA THR A 274 -6.16 23.45 -12.77
C THR A 274 -7.50 23.17 -13.46
N SER A 275 -7.45 22.77 -14.73
CA SER A 275 -8.58 22.45 -15.59
C SER A 275 -8.16 21.43 -16.65
N LEU A 276 -9.09 20.57 -17.06
CA LEU A 276 -8.88 19.59 -18.13
C LEU A 276 -10.20 19.33 -18.84
N ASP A 277 -10.26 19.61 -20.14
CA ASP A 277 -11.45 19.33 -20.96
C ASP A 277 -11.42 17.88 -21.45
N VAL A 278 -12.24 17.02 -20.83
CA VAL A 278 -12.47 15.63 -21.25
C VAL A 278 -13.85 15.44 -21.87
N SER A 279 -14.55 16.53 -22.23
CA SER A 279 -15.93 16.47 -22.74
C SER A 279 -16.04 15.68 -24.05
N LYS A 280 -14.97 15.55 -24.83
CA LYS A 280 -14.97 14.78 -26.09
C LYS A 280 -14.64 13.30 -25.93
N PHE A 281 -14.34 12.84 -24.71
CA PHE A 281 -14.00 11.43 -24.49
C PHE A 281 -15.25 10.56 -24.66
N ASN A 282 -15.22 9.67 -25.66
CA ASN A 282 -16.15 8.55 -25.77
C ASN A 282 -15.59 7.36 -24.99
N THR A 283 -16.16 7.08 -23.81
CA THR A 283 -15.69 5.99 -22.93
C THR A 283 -16.51 4.71 -23.05
N GLN A 284 -17.35 4.54 -24.08
CA GLN A 284 -18.29 3.41 -24.17
C GLN A 284 -17.62 2.03 -24.12
N ASN A 285 -16.37 1.93 -24.60
CA ASN A 285 -15.59 0.69 -24.64
C ASN A 285 -14.59 0.54 -23.49
N VAL A 286 -14.52 1.54 -22.60
CA VAL A 286 -13.59 1.54 -21.47
C VAL A 286 -14.06 0.54 -20.42
N THR A 287 -13.15 -0.37 -20.04
CA THR A 287 -13.38 -1.33 -18.95
C THR A 287 -12.61 -0.96 -17.68
N ASN A 288 -11.49 -0.25 -17.81
CA ASN A 288 -10.66 0.19 -16.68
C ASN A 288 -10.39 1.70 -16.75
N MET A 289 -10.84 2.41 -15.72
CA MET A 289 -10.57 3.85 -15.50
C MET A 289 -10.04 4.12 -14.09
N SER A 290 -9.41 3.12 -13.47
CA SER A 290 -8.82 3.27 -12.15
C SER A 290 -7.80 4.41 -12.13
N GLY A 291 -7.90 5.28 -11.14
CA GLY A 291 -6.97 6.38 -10.88
C GLY A 291 -6.83 7.42 -12.00
N ILE A 292 -7.75 7.52 -12.96
CA ILE A 292 -7.58 8.42 -14.12
C ILE A 292 -7.23 9.86 -13.73
N PHE A 293 -7.85 10.40 -12.67
CA PHE A 293 -7.63 11.77 -12.18
C PHE A 293 -7.03 11.81 -10.77
N SER A 294 -6.57 10.68 -10.24
CA SER A 294 -6.07 10.62 -8.87
C SER A 294 -4.84 11.52 -8.69
N TYR A 295 -4.71 12.17 -7.54
CA TYR A 295 -3.68 13.16 -7.21
C TYR A 295 -3.67 14.41 -8.12
N CYS A 296 -4.74 14.69 -8.87
CA CYS A 296 -4.93 15.99 -9.54
C CYS A 296 -5.38 17.06 -8.53
N ARG A 297 -4.47 17.44 -7.64
CA ARG A 297 -4.79 18.25 -6.44
C ARG A 297 -5.30 19.66 -6.76
N ALA A 298 -4.88 20.26 -7.87
CA ALA A 298 -5.28 21.62 -8.26
C ALA A 298 -6.56 21.67 -9.13
N LEU A 299 -7.15 20.53 -9.50
CA LEU A 299 -8.30 20.49 -10.40
C LEU A 299 -9.56 21.04 -9.70
N THR A 300 -10.06 22.15 -10.21
CA THR A 300 -11.20 22.88 -9.60
C THR A 300 -12.57 22.45 -10.14
N SER A 301 -12.61 21.93 -11.36
CA SER A 301 -13.83 21.43 -12.01
C SER A 301 -13.50 20.36 -13.05
N LEU A 302 -14.47 19.52 -13.37
CA LEU A 302 -14.34 18.47 -14.37
C LEU A 302 -15.71 18.16 -14.99
N ASP A 303 -15.83 18.30 -16.30
CA ASP A 303 -17.05 17.91 -17.03
C ASP A 303 -16.97 16.43 -17.44
N LEU A 304 -17.83 15.61 -16.84
CA LEU A 304 -17.95 14.17 -17.09
C LEU A 304 -19.22 13.80 -17.87
N SER A 305 -19.92 14.79 -18.45
CA SER A 305 -21.25 14.61 -19.02
C SER A 305 -21.36 13.59 -20.17
N ASN A 306 -20.23 13.33 -20.86
CA ASN A 306 -20.12 12.36 -21.96
C ASN A 306 -19.50 11.01 -21.56
N PHE A 307 -19.15 10.82 -20.29
CA PHE A 307 -18.65 9.52 -19.81
C PHE A 307 -19.77 8.48 -19.83
N ASN A 308 -19.63 7.48 -20.69
CA ASN A 308 -20.42 6.26 -20.66
C ASN A 308 -19.64 5.19 -19.90
N THR A 309 -20.09 4.86 -18.68
CA THR A 309 -19.38 3.92 -17.80
C THR A 309 -19.98 2.51 -17.79
N GLN A 310 -20.91 2.20 -18.70
CA GLN A 310 -21.68 0.94 -18.64
C GLN A 310 -20.83 -0.33 -18.69
N ASN A 311 -19.65 -0.27 -19.31
CA ASN A 311 -18.73 -1.41 -19.47
C ASN A 311 -17.57 -1.40 -18.46
N VAL A 312 -17.52 -0.40 -17.58
CA VAL A 312 -16.44 -0.23 -16.61
C VAL A 312 -16.57 -1.27 -15.50
N THR A 313 -15.47 -1.96 -15.21
CA THR A 313 -15.37 -2.92 -14.11
C THR A 313 -14.53 -2.40 -12.95
N ASN A 314 -13.65 -1.44 -13.18
CA ASN A 314 -12.74 -0.90 -12.17
C ASN A 314 -12.71 0.64 -12.14
N MET A 315 -13.18 1.21 -11.02
CA MET A 315 -13.17 2.65 -10.70
C MET A 315 -12.32 2.98 -9.46
N ARG A 316 -11.44 2.06 -9.06
CA ARG A 316 -10.55 2.26 -7.91
C ARG A 316 -9.78 3.57 -8.04
N ASN A 317 -9.73 4.35 -6.96
CA ASN A 317 -8.98 5.60 -6.84
C ASN A 317 -9.35 6.69 -7.88
N MET A 318 -10.47 6.59 -8.62
CA MET A 318 -10.74 7.44 -9.80
C MET A 318 -10.49 8.94 -9.57
N PHE A 319 -10.91 9.46 -8.41
CA PHE A 319 -10.75 10.85 -7.97
C PHE A 319 -9.95 10.97 -6.66
N GLU A 320 -9.21 9.93 -6.22
CA GLU A 320 -8.48 9.98 -4.96
C GLU A 320 -7.53 11.19 -4.93
N LEU A 321 -7.59 12.02 -3.88
CA LEU A 321 -6.80 13.25 -3.69
C LEU A 321 -7.06 14.38 -4.71
N CYS A 322 -8.25 14.46 -5.28
CA CYS A 322 -8.73 15.67 -5.94
C CYS A 322 -9.20 16.69 -4.87
N GLU A 323 -8.24 17.28 -4.13
CA GLU A 323 -8.50 18.01 -2.89
C GLU A 323 -9.27 19.32 -3.07
N THR A 324 -9.28 19.92 -4.27
CA THR A 324 -9.88 21.23 -4.55
C THR A 324 -11.24 21.17 -5.26
N LEU A 325 -11.68 19.99 -5.70
CA LEU A 325 -13.03 19.83 -6.28
C LEU A 325 -14.09 20.11 -5.22
N THR A 326 -14.88 21.18 -5.42
CA THR A 326 -16.02 21.52 -4.55
C THR A 326 -17.30 20.79 -4.96
N SER A 327 -17.43 20.47 -6.24
CA SER A 327 -18.54 19.72 -6.82
C SER A 327 -18.04 18.79 -7.92
N LEU A 328 -18.72 17.65 -8.09
CA LEU A 328 -18.43 16.69 -9.14
C LEU A 328 -19.73 16.00 -9.58
N ASP A 329 -20.11 16.17 -10.85
CA ASP A 329 -21.30 15.49 -11.39
C ASP A 329 -20.95 14.07 -11.84
N VAL A 330 -21.39 13.09 -11.05
CA VAL A 330 -21.32 11.66 -11.38
C VAL A 330 -22.71 11.05 -11.60
N SER A 331 -23.75 11.89 -11.74
CA SER A 331 -25.13 11.45 -11.84
C SER A 331 -25.38 10.53 -13.03
N LYS A 332 -24.62 10.67 -14.13
CA LYS A 332 -24.77 9.82 -15.33
C LYS A 332 -24.03 8.49 -15.28
N PHE A 333 -23.29 8.21 -14.20
CA PHE A 333 -22.49 6.99 -14.11
C PHE A 333 -23.40 5.76 -14.00
N LYS A 334 -23.21 4.82 -14.92
CA LYS A 334 -23.79 3.48 -14.93
C LYS A 334 -22.77 2.50 -14.37
N THR A 335 -22.98 2.01 -13.14
CA THR A 335 -21.95 1.24 -12.42
C THR A 335 -22.28 -0.26 -12.27
N GLN A 336 -23.26 -0.78 -13.00
CA GLN A 336 -23.76 -2.15 -12.83
C GLN A 336 -22.71 -3.25 -13.04
N ASN A 337 -21.62 -2.97 -13.76
CA ASN A 337 -20.53 -3.90 -14.01
C ASN A 337 -19.29 -3.66 -13.13
N VAL A 338 -19.30 -2.62 -12.29
CA VAL A 338 -18.17 -2.25 -11.45
C VAL A 338 -18.04 -3.24 -10.30
N THR A 339 -16.83 -3.78 -10.13
CA THR A 339 -16.49 -4.69 -9.02
C THR A 339 -15.61 -4.02 -7.97
N ASN A 340 -14.88 -2.95 -8.32
CA ASN A 340 -13.96 -2.25 -7.43
C ASN A 340 -14.20 -0.73 -7.44
N MET A 341 -14.63 -0.19 -6.30
CA MET A 341 -14.83 1.24 -6.03
C MET A 341 -13.93 1.75 -4.89
N GLY A 342 -12.90 0.97 -4.53
CA GLY A 342 -12.01 1.31 -3.43
C GLY A 342 -11.39 2.70 -3.63
N ARG A 343 -11.51 3.57 -2.62
CA ARG A 343 -10.99 4.94 -2.59
C ARG A 343 -11.41 5.84 -3.75
N MET A 344 -12.54 5.54 -4.42
CA MET A 344 -12.99 6.29 -5.60
C MET A 344 -13.03 7.81 -5.37
N PHE A 345 -13.46 8.27 -4.19
CA PHE A 345 -13.52 9.68 -3.79
C PHE A 345 -12.62 10.01 -2.60
N SER A 346 -11.67 9.12 -2.25
CA SER A 346 -10.83 9.30 -1.06
C SER A 346 -10.08 10.65 -1.10
N CYS A 347 -10.07 11.37 0.02
CA CYS A 347 -9.43 12.67 0.17
C CYS A 347 -9.94 13.75 -0.81
N CYS A 348 -11.14 13.64 -1.35
CA CYS A 348 -11.83 14.76 -2.00
C CYS A 348 -12.34 15.74 -0.93
N ARG A 349 -11.40 16.44 -0.28
CA ARG A 349 -11.63 17.16 0.99
C ARG A 349 -12.61 18.32 0.88
N ALA A 350 -12.72 18.93 -0.30
CA ALA A 350 -13.58 20.09 -0.56
C ALA A 350 -14.98 19.74 -1.09
N LEU A 351 -15.27 18.47 -1.42
CA LEU A 351 -16.59 18.08 -1.93
C LEU A 351 -17.65 18.26 -0.84
N THR A 352 -18.66 19.07 -1.13
CA THR A 352 -19.79 19.34 -0.21
C THR A 352 -20.99 18.44 -0.45
N SER A 353 -21.13 17.89 -1.66
CA SER A 353 -22.22 17.00 -2.04
C SER A 353 -21.81 16.06 -3.18
N LEU A 354 -22.42 14.89 -3.24
CA LEU A 354 -22.30 13.92 -4.34
C LEU A 354 -23.66 13.29 -4.62
N ASP A 355 -24.11 13.33 -5.89
CA ASP A 355 -25.29 12.61 -6.34
C ASP A 355 -24.91 11.20 -6.79
N LEU A 356 -25.30 10.20 -6.00
CA LEU A 356 -25.04 8.77 -6.24
C LEU A 356 -26.30 8.02 -6.70
N SER A 357 -27.37 8.74 -7.09
CA SER A 357 -28.69 8.16 -7.32
C SER A 357 -28.77 7.11 -8.44
N ASN A 358 -27.80 7.09 -9.35
CA ASN A 358 -27.69 6.12 -10.45
C ASN A 358 -26.63 5.02 -10.22
N PHE A 359 -25.96 5.01 -9.06
CA PHE A 359 -25.02 3.96 -8.72
C PHE A 359 -25.77 2.65 -8.47
N ASN A 360 -25.49 1.65 -9.30
CA ASN A 360 -25.83 0.26 -9.06
C ASN A 360 -24.57 -0.46 -8.54
N THR A 361 -24.57 -0.83 -7.27
CA THR A 361 -23.41 -1.45 -6.61
C THR A 361 -23.51 -2.96 -6.45
N GLN A 362 -24.50 -3.62 -7.08
CA GLN A 362 -24.79 -5.04 -6.84
C GLN A 362 -23.61 -5.98 -7.09
N ASN A 363 -22.67 -5.61 -7.97
CA ASN A 363 -21.50 -6.41 -8.33
C ASN A 363 -20.20 -5.96 -7.63
N VAL A 364 -20.27 -4.91 -6.80
CA VAL A 364 -19.11 -4.37 -6.09
C VAL A 364 -18.69 -5.31 -4.98
N THR A 365 -17.41 -5.68 -4.96
CA THR A 365 -16.81 -6.51 -3.91
C THR A 365 -15.91 -5.70 -2.99
N ASN A 366 -15.37 -4.56 -3.46
CA ASN A 366 -14.46 -3.71 -2.70
C ASN A 366 -14.94 -2.24 -2.66
N MET A 367 -15.29 -1.77 -1.45
CA MET A 367 -15.64 -0.38 -1.15
C MET A 367 -14.65 0.29 -0.18
N SER A 368 -13.46 -0.31 -0.01
CA SER A 368 -12.47 0.17 0.96
C SER A 368 -12.11 1.64 0.73
N GLY A 369 -12.29 2.47 1.75
CA GLY A 369 -11.94 3.89 1.71
C GLY A 369 -12.72 4.72 0.70
N MET A 370 -13.86 4.25 0.16
CA MET A 370 -14.55 4.90 -0.96
C MET A 370 -14.75 6.41 -0.76
N PHE A 371 -15.11 6.84 0.45
CA PHE A 371 -15.33 8.23 0.84
C PHE A 371 -14.34 8.73 1.92
N SER A 372 -13.27 7.99 2.18
CA SER A 372 -12.31 8.33 3.24
C SER A 372 -11.80 9.77 3.09
N TYR A 373 -11.73 10.55 4.16
CA TYR A 373 -11.34 11.95 4.24
C TYR A 373 -12.12 12.91 3.32
N CYS A 374 -13.37 12.60 2.96
CA CYS A 374 -14.31 13.58 2.38
C CYS A 374 -14.80 14.54 3.48
N ARG A 375 -13.91 15.40 3.96
CA ARG A 375 -14.09 16.19 5.19
C ARG A 375 -15.22 17.21 5.14
N ALA A 376 -15.60 17.68 3.95
CA ALA A 376 -16.64 18.69 3.75
C ALA A 376 -18.05 18.13 3.48
N LEU A 377 -18.20 16.81 3.30
CA LEU A 377 -19.53 16.19 3.11
C LEU A 377 -20.34 16.26 4.40
N THR A 378 -21.42 17.02 4.39
CA THR A 378 -22.37 17.12 5.53
C THR A 378 -23.43 16.02 5.50
N SER A 379 -23.78 15.55 4.30
CA SER A 379 -24.74 14.47 4.05
C SER A 379 -24.31 13.66 2.84
N LEU A 380 -24.65 12.38 2.81
CA LEU A 380 -24.37 11.50 1.68
C LEU A 380 -25.49 10.46 1.55
N ASP A 381 -26.17 10.44 0.40
CA ASP A 381 -27.20 9.44 0.13
C ASP A 381 -26.55 8.15 -0.41
N VAL A 382 -26.50 7.13 0.45
CA VAL A 382 -26.08 5.76 0.10
C VAL A 382 -27.24 4.77 0.15
N SER A 383 -28.49 5.26 0.20
CA SER A 383 -29.68 4.42 0.37
C SER A 383 -29.84 3.40 -0.76
N LYS A 384 -29.38 3.69 -1.99
CA LYS A 384 -29.48 2.76 -3.12
C LYS A 384 -28.36 1.71 -3.19
N PHE A 385 -27.41 1.73 -2.27
CA PHE A 385 -26.29 0.79 -2.31
C PHE A 385 -26.78 -0.63 -1.99
N ASN A 386 -26.62 -1.54 -2.95
CA ASN A 386 -26.68 -2.96 -2.70
C ASN A 386 -25.27 -3.45 -2.37
N THR A 387 -25.02 -3.82 -1.12
CA THR A 387 -23.71 -4.25 -0.64
C THR A 387 -23.58 -5.76 -0.46
N GLN A 388 -24.53 -6.56 -0.96
CA GLN A 388 -24.59 -8.01 -0.68
C GLN A 388 -23.31 -8.77 -1.08
N ASN A 389 -22.58 -8.29 -2.09
CA ASN A 389 -21.35 -8.92 -2.60
C ASN A 389 -20.06 -8.26 -2.07
N VAL A 390 -20.19 -7.21 -1.24
CA VAL A 390 -19.04 -6.48 -0.69
C VAL A 390 -18.37 -7.35 0.38
N THR A 391 -17.07 -7.55 0.24
CA THR A 391 -16.25 -8.27 1.22
C THR A 391 -15.36 -7.34 2.04
N ASN A 392 -15.03 -6.15 1.51
CA ASN A 392 -14.14 -5.20 2.17
C ASN A 392 -14.76 -3.79 2.26
N MET A 393 -15.01 -3.33 3.49
CA MET A 393 -15.54 -1.99 3.84
C MET A 393 -14.57 -1.17 4.71
N ARG A 394 -13.30 -1.57 4.80
CA ARG A 394 -12.32 -0.85 5.63
C ARG A 394 -12.27 0.63 5.26
N TYR A 395 -12.29 1.51 6.25
CA TYR A 395 -12.18 2.96 6.11
C TYR A 395 -13.24 3.61 5.21
N MET A 396 -14.34 2.95 4.88
CA MET A 396 -15.30 3.42 3.86
C MET A 396 -15.72 4.89 4.06
N PHE A 397 -15.93 5.31 5.30
CA PHE A 397 -16.28 6.67 5.71
C PHE A 397 -15.26 7.30 6.67
N ASP A 398 -14.05 6.74 6.78
CA ASP A 398 -12.99 7.26 7.67
C ASP A 398 -12.76 8.76 7.43
N GLY A 399 -12.78 9.59 8.47
CA GLY A 399 -12.44 11.00 8.38
C GLY A 399 -13.47 11.87 7.66
N CYS A 400 -14.71 11.37 7.45
CA CYS A 400 -15.87 12.16 7.04
C CYS A 400 -16.35 13.07 8.19
N LYS A 401 -15.50 14.01 8.60
CA LYS A 401 -15.66 14.79 9.84
C LYS A 401 -16.93 15.64 9.91
N ALA A 402 -17.47 16.08 8.78
CA ALA A 402 -18.67 16.92 8.73
C ALA A 402 -19.98 16.14 8.61
N LEU A 403 -19.93 14.82 8.40
CA LEU A 403 -21.12 14.00 8.17
C LEU A 403 -21.95 13.92 9.45
N THR A 404 -23.20 14.44 9.41
CA THR A 404 -24.07 14.48 10.60
C THR A 404 -24.99 13.27 10.72
N SER A 405 -25.30 12.61 9.60
CA SER A 405 -26.15 11.42 9.55
C SER A 405 -25.82 10.57 8.33
N LEU A 406 -26.08 9.27 8.41
CA LEU A 406 -25.90 8.33 7.31
C LEU A 406 -26.98 7.25 7.38
N ASP A 407 -27.74 7.09 6.29
CA ASP A 407 -28.73 6.01 6.19
C ASP A 407 -28.06 4.74 5.63
N LEU A 408 -28.01 3.70 6.48
CA LEU A 408 -27.41 2.40 6.17
C LEU A 408 -28.47 1.30 6.00
N SER A 409 -29.76 1.64 5.86
CA SER A 409 -30.85 0.67 5.96
C SER A 409 -30.82 -0.46 4.92
N ASN A 410 -30.13 -0.25 3.80
CA ASN A 410 -29.99 -1.18 2.67
C ASN A 410 -28.62 -1.89 2.62
N PHE A 411 -27.74 -1.64 3.60
CA PHE A 411 -26.48 -2.36 3.71
C PHE A 411 -26.75 -3.82 4.13
N ASN A 412 -26.41 -4.75 3.24
CA ASN A 412 -26.26 -6.15 3.55
C ASN A 412 -24.77 -6.45 3.75
N THR A 413 -24.35 -6.70 4.98
CA THR A 413 -22.94 -6.93 5.34
C THR A 413 -22.58 -8.40 5.51
N GLN A 414 -23.46 -9.34 5.15
CA GLN A 414 -23.27 -10.77 5.43
C GLN A 414 -21.95 -11.35 4.88
N ASN A 415 -21.40 -10.77 3.80
CA ASN A 415 -20.18 -11.23 3.15
C ASN A 415 -18.95 -10.38 3.52
N VAL A 416 -19.12 -9.34 4.35
CA VAL A 416 -18.03 -8.45 4.75
C VAL A 416 -17.13 -9.18 5.74
N THR A 417 -15.82 -9.17 5.49
CA THR A 417 -14.79 -9.74 6.37
C THR A 417 -13.95 -8.68 7.06
N ASP A 418 -13.86 -7.47 6.50
CA ASP A 418 -13.01 -6.38 7.01
C ASP A 418 -13.81 -5.07 7.15
N MET A 419 -13.99 -4.63 8.40
CA MET A 419 -14.66 -3.37 8.79
C MET A 419 -13.70 -2.39 9.50
N MET A 420 -12.37 -2.60 9.38
CA MET A 420 -11.37 -1.77 10.03
C MET A 420 -11.62 -0.28 9.73
N GLY A 421 -11.82 0.52 10.78
CA GLY A 421 -11.96 1.97 10.69
C GLY A 421 -13.13 2.45 9.83
N MET A 422 -14.18 1.65 9.61
CA MET A 422 -15.28 2.00 8.69
C MET A 422 -15.87 3.40 8.94
N PHE A 423 -15.98 3.82 10.20
CA PHE A 423 -16.45 5.14 10.65
C PHE A 423 -15.40 5.87 11.50
N TYR A 424 -14.11 5.55 11.35
CA TYR A 424 -13.05 6.20 12.11
C TYR A 424 -13.10 7.73 11.92
N SER A 425 -13.01 8.51 12.98
CA SER A 425 -12.98 9.98 12.93
C SER A 425 -14.20 10.64 12.27
N CYS A 426 -15.37 10.01 12.29
CA CYS A 426 -16.66 10.62 11.93
C CYS A 426 -17.18 11.53 13.06
N GLU A 427 -16.47 12.63 13.31
CA GLU A 427 -16.60 13.48 14.50
C GLU A 427 -17.97 14.17 14.66
N ALA A 428 -18.72 14.38 13.57
CA ALA A 428 -20.01 15.06 13.58
C ALA A 428 -21.23 14.14 13.76
N LEU A 429 -21.07 12.81 13.64
CA LEU A 429 -22.19 11.87 13.79
C LEU A 429 -22.73 11.90 15.22
N THR A 430 -24.04 12.14 15.37
CA THR A 430 -24.73 12.08 16.68
C THR A 430 -25.44 10.76 16.92
N SER A 431 -25.84 10.08 15.84
CA SER A 431 -26.51 8.77 15.86
C SER A 431 -26.13 7.99 14.60
N LEU A 432 -26.08 6.66 14.70
CA LEU A 432 -25.80 5.78 13.58
C LEU A 432 -26.55 4.45 13.79
N ASP A 433 -27.40 4.07 12.83
CA ASP A 433 -28.08 2.77 12.87
C ASP A 433 -27.23 1.69 12.19
N VAL A 434 -26.68 0.78 12.99
CA VAL A 434 -25.95 -0.41 12.54
C VAL A 434 -26.69 -1.71 12.89
N SER A 435 -27.96 -1.63 13.30
CA SER A 435 -28.74 -2.76 13.82
C SER A 435 -29.03 -3.85 12.78
N LYS A 436 -28.85 -3.56 11.48
CA LYS A 436 -28.98 -4.52 10.38
C LYS A 436 -27.67 -5.18 9.97
N PHE A 437 -26.53 -4.78 10.54
CA PHE A 437 -25.24 -5.37 10.17
C PHE A 437 -25.21 -6.83 10.61
N ASN A 438 -25.02 -7.73 9.64
CA ASN A 438 -24.60 -9.10 9.90
C ASN A 438 -23.07 -9.12 9.91
N THR A 439 -22.48 -9.35 11.08
CA THR A 439 -21.02 -9.33 11.28
C THR A 439 -20.41 -10.72 11.44
N GLN A 440 -21.17 -11.81 11.19
CA GLN A 440 -20.72 -13.18 11.47
C GLN A 440 -19.42 -13.57 10.77
N ASN A 441 -19.12 -12.96 9.62
CA ASN A 441 -17.93 -13.24 8.80
C ASN A 441 -16.81 -12.21 9.00
N VAL A 442 -17.02 -11.20 9.83
CA VAL A 442 -16.04 -10.14 10.09
C VAL A 442 -14.92 -10.68 10.97
N THR A 443 -13.67 -10.44 10.56
CA THR A 443 -12.48 -10.81 11.32
C THR A 443 -11.75 -9.60 11.91
N ASN A 444 -11.96 -8.40 11.36
CA ASN A 444 -11.31 -7.17 11.81
C ASN A 444 -12.32 -6.02 12.00
N MET A 445 -12.41 -5.49 13.23
CA MET A 445 -13.19 -4.31 13.62
C MET A 445 -12.32 -3.22 14.29
N ASN A 446 -11.01 -3.28 14.11
CA ASN A 446 -10.04 -2.30 14.61
C ASN A 446 -10.50 -0.88 14.27
N ARG A 447 -10.60 0.00 15.29
CA ARG A 447 -10.97 1.43 15.16
C ARG A 447 -12.33 1.70 14.49
N MET A 448 -13.25 0.74 14.41
CA MET A 448 -14.48 0.87 13.63
C MET A 448 -15.27 2.16 13.91
N PHE A 449 -15.36 2.58 15.19
CA PHE A 449 -16.02 3.81 15.65
C PHE A 449 -15.09 4.76 16.39
N MET A 450 -13.77 4.58 16.27
CA MET A 450 -12.80 5.40 17.00
C MET A 450 -13.00 6.88 16.63
N ARG A 451 -12.97 7.78 17.61
CA ARG A 451 -13.15 9.24 17.46
C ARG A 451 -14.52 9.68 16.91
N CYS A 452 -15.56 8.88 17.08
CA CYS A 452 -16.95 9.33 16.92
C CYS A 452 -17.42 10.14 18.15
N TRP A 453 -16.80 11.30 18.40
CA TRP A 453 -16.89 12.05 19.67
C TRP A 453 -18.32 12.41 20.10
N ARG A 454 -19.21 12.65 19.14
CA ARG A 454 -20.58 13.16 19.37
C ARG A 454 -21.65 12.06 19.37
N LEU A 455 -21.27 10.80 19.16
CA LEU A 455 -22.22 9.69 19.12
C LEU A 455 -22.80 9.43 20.51
N THR A 456 -24.11 9.69 20.69
CA THR A 456 -24.76 9.58 22.00
C THR A 456 -25.29 8.17 22.27
N SER A 457 -25.60 7.42 21.22
CA SER A 457 -26.12 6.05 21.30
C SER A 457 -25.66 5.24 20.09
N LEU A 458 -25.37 3.96 20.29
CA LEU A 458 -24.99 3.03 19.25
C LEU A 458 -25.51 1.62 19.61
N ASP A 459 -26.41 1.08 18.80
CA ASP A 459 -26.92 -0.28 18.98
C ASP A 459 -26.01 -1.28 18.27
N VAL A 460 -25.12 -1.93 19.05
CA VAL A 460 -24.29 -3.05 18.59
C VAL A 460 -24.79 -4.41 19.11
N SER A 461 -26.01 -4.46 19.65
CA SER A 461 -26.53 -5.66 20.32
C SER A 461 -26.59 -6.88 19.38
N LYS A 462 -26.66 -6.69 18.06
CA LYS A 462 -26.72 -7.78 17.08
C LYS A 462 -25.37 -8.19 16.48
N PHE A 463 -24.28 -7.57 16.93
CA PHE A 463 -22.95 -7.91 16.41
C PHE A 463 -22.57 -9.32 16.88
N ASN A 464 -22.34 -10.21 15.93
CA ASN A 464 -21.68 -11.49 16.15
C ASN A 464 -20.18 -11.29 15.94
N THR A 465 -19.40 -11.40 17.02
CA THR A 465 -17.94 -11.21 16.99
C THR A 465 -17.15 -12.51 17.08
N GLN A 466 -17.79 -13.68 16.94
CA GLN A 466 -17.13 -14.98 17.16
C GLN A 466 -15.88 -15.21 16.30
N ASN A 467 -15.81 -14.59 15.13
CA ASN A 467 -14.70 -14.73 14.17
C ASN A 467 -13.73 -13.53 14.21
N VAL A 468 -13.99 -12.54 15.05
CA VAL A 468 -13.17 -11.32 15.16
C VAL A 468 -11.92 -11.61 15.96
N THR A 469 -10.75 -11.21 15.44
CA THR A 469 -9.45 -11.33 16.12
C THR A 469 -8.90 -9.99 16.59
N ASP A 470 -9.31 -8.88 15.96
CA ASP A 470 -8.85 -7.52 16.26
C ASP A 470 -10.05 -6.57 16.47
N ILE A 471 -10.18 -6.05 17.71
CA ILE A 471 -11.14 -5.02 18.13
C ILE A 471 -10.45 -3.84 18.82
N ASN A 472 -9.15 -3.63 18.54
CA ASN A 472 -8.39 -2.53 19.10
C ASN A 472 -9.06 -1.18 18.84
N TYR A 473 -9.10 -0.32 19.85
CA TYR A 473 -9.68 1.02 19.79
C TYR A 473 -11.13 1.08 19.27
N MET A 474 -11.90 -0.01 19.22
CA MET A 474 -13.18 -0.07 18.48
C MET A 474 -14.13 1.10 18.81
N PHE A 475 -14.23 1.47 20.09
CA PHE A 475 -15.05 2.58 20.59
C PHE A 475 -14.22 3.74 21.15
N SER A 476 -12.90 3.75 20.94
CA SER A 476 -12.02 4.73 21.58
C SER A 476 -12.39 6.16 21.17
N GLY A 477 -12.60 7.03 22.15
CA GLY A 477 -12.96 8.42 21.96
C GLY A 477 -14.46 8.63 21.70
N CYS A 478 -15.34 7.64 21.84
CA CYS A 478 -16.79 7.86 21.82
C CYS A 478 -17.25 8.61 23.10
N GLN A 479 -16.84 9.87 23.23
CA GLN A 479 -16.92 10.66 24.47
C GLN A 479 -18.35 10.92 24.93
N ALA A 480 -19.33 10.96 24.01
CA ALA A 480 -20.73 11.22 24.30
C ALA A 480 -21.57 9.95 24.56
N LEU A 481 -20.99 8.75 24.40
CA LEU A 481 -21.72 7.49 24.54
C LEU A 481 -21.99 7.20 26.03
N THR A 482 -23.25 7.07 26.41
CA THR A 482 -23.65 6.87 27.82
C THR A 482 -23.82 5.40 28.22
N SER A 483 -24.12 4.53 27.25
CA SER A 483 -24.31 3.09 27.46
C SER A 483 -23.99 2.32 26.19
N LEU A 484 -23.62 1.05 26.34
CA LEU A 484 -23.37 0.14 25.22
C LEU A 484 -23.80 -1.27 25.61
N ASP A 485 -24.63 -1.91 24.78
CA ASP A 485 -25.02 -3.31 24.96
C ASP A 485 -24.03 -4.22 24.22
N LEU A 486 -23.25 -4.99 24.99
CA LEU A 486 -22.22 -5.91 24.50
C LEU A 486 -22.63 -7.38 24.69
N SER A 487 -23.90 -7.67 24.98
CA SER A 487 -24.37 -9.00 25.37
C SER A 487 -24.04 -10.12 24.36
N ASN A 488 -24.01 -9.80 23.06
CA ASN A 488 -23.69 -10.76 22.00
C ASN A 488 -22.21 -10.79 21.57
N PHE A 489 -21.33 -10.02 22.23
CA PHE A 489 -19.90 -10.08 21.94
C PHE A 489 -19.31 -11.40 22.44
N ASN A 490 -18.89 -12.25 21.50
CA ASN A 490 -18.05 -13.41 21.78
C ASN A 490 -16.60 -13.06 21.44
N THR A 491 -15.75 -12.93 22.46
CA THR A 491 -14.36 -12.49 22.31
C THR A 491 -13.34 -13.64 22.37
N GLN A 492 -13.79 -14.91 22.32
CA GLN A 492 -12.90 -16.07 22.52
C GLN A 492 -11.72 -16.12 21.54
N ASN A 493 -11.88 -15.56 20.33
CA ASN A 493 -10.86 -15.53 19.28
C ASN A 493 -10.11 -14.18 19.20
N VAL A 494 -10.45 -13.21 20.05
CA VAL A 494 -9.80 -11.90 20.07
C VAL A 494 -8.42 -12.02 20.69
N THR A 495 -7.41 -11.50 19.98
CA THR A 495 -6.03 -11.40 20.45
C THR A 495 -5.62 -9.96 20.75
N TYR A 496 -6.27 -8.99 20.09
CA TYR A 496 -6.00 -7.56 20.20
C TYR A 496 -7.26 -6.80 20.66
N MET A 497 -7.20 -6.23 21.87
CA MET A 497 -8.30 -5.46 22.51
C MET A 497 -7.79 -4.18 23.21
N ASP A 498 -6.58 -3.72 22.90
CA ASP A 498 -6.02 -2.53 23.54
C ASP A 498 -6.86 -1.27 23.24
N ALA A 499 -7.00 -0.44 24.28
CA ALA A 499 -7.74 0.82 24.26
C ALA A 499 -9.18 0.76 23.72
N MET A 500 -9.85 -0.40 23.76
CA MET A 500 -11.18 -0.60 23.17
C MET A 500 -12.21 0.47 23.57
N PHE A 501 -12.22 0.89 24.84
CA PHE A 501 -13.12 1.91 25.39
C PHE A 501 -12.40 3.18 25.86
N SER A 502 -11.15 3.37 25.45
CA SER A 502 -10.36 4.52 25.89
C SER A 502 -11.03 5.85 25.50
N ASP A 503 -11.10 6.83 26.40
CA ASP A 503 -11.79 8.12 26.25
C ASP A 503 -13.32 8.03 26.06
N CYS A 504 -13.98 6.93 26.45
CA CYS A 504 -15.45 6.85 26.55
C CYS A 504 -15.98 7.55 27.81
N LYS A 505 -15.79 8.87 27.88
CA LYS A 505 -15.95 9.68 29.10
C LYS A 505 -17.34 9.65 29.73
N ALA A 506 -18.39 9.50 28.93
CA ALA A 506 -19.78 9.53 29.40
C ALA A 506 -20.34 8.15 29.80
N LEU A 507 -19.60 7.05 29.60
CA LEU A 507 -20.06 5.71 30.01
C LEU A 507 -20.16 5.62 31.53
N THR A 508 -21.36 5.43 32.06
CA THR A 508 -21.60 5.29 33.51
C THR A 508 -21.51 3.84 33.99
N SER A 509 -21.81 2.89 33.12
CA SER A 509 -21.76 1.45 33.36
C SER A 509 -21.39 0.71 32.09
N LEU A 510 -20.72 -0.42 32.22
CA LEU A 510 -20.35 -1.27 31.09
C LEU A 510 -20.36 -2.73 31.55
N ASP A 511 -21.16 -3.56 30.88
CA ASP A 511 -21.17 -5.01 31.12
C ASP A 511 -20.18 -5.69 30.18
N VAL A 512 -19.13 -6.27 30.77
CA VAL A 512 -18.09 -7.06 30.07
C VAL A 512 -18.08 -8.51 30.56
N SER A 513 -19.15 -8.97 31.21
CA SER A 513 -19.19 -10.31 31.83
C SER A 513 -19.04 -11.44 30.81
N ASN A 514 -19.45 -11.23 29.56
CA ASN A 514 -19.35 -12.22 28.48
C ASN A 514 -17.96 -12.29 27.82
N PHE A 515 -17.01 -11.43 28.21
CA PHE A 515 -15.71 -11.38 27.55
C PHE A 515 -14.86 -12.58 27.98
N ASN A 516 -14.45 -13.40 27.01
CA ASN A 516 -13.36 -14.36 27.15
C ASN A 516 -12.05 -13.69 26.69
N THR A 517 -11.12 -13.48 27.61
CA THR A 517 -9.85 -12.79 27.34
C THR A 517 -8.63 -13.73 27.33
N GLN A 518 -8.82 -15.05 27.33
CA GLN A 518 -7.73 -16.02 27.45
C GLN A 518 -6.63 -15.86 26.38
N ASN A 519 -6.97 -15.36 25.20
CA ASN A 519 -6.06 -15.19 24.07
C ASN A 519 -5.50 -13.75 23.94
N VAL A 520 -5.91 -12.83 24.82
CA VAL A 520 -5.50 -11.42 24.77
C VAL A 520 -4.10 -11.27 25.35
N THR A 521 -3.24 -10.51 24.65
CA THR A 521 -1.84 -10.28 25.07
C THR A 521 -1.56 -8.83 25.48
N ASP A 522 -2.37 -7.88 25.02
CA ASP A 522 -2.28 -6.45 25.34
C ASP A 522 -3.66 -5.91 25.77
N MET A 523 -3.74 -5.41 27.00
CA MET A 523 -4.92 -4.76 27.59
C MET A 523 -4.64 -3.29 27.92
N SER A 524 -3.57 -2.72 27.37
CA SER A 524 -3.18 -1.34 27.67
C SER A 524 -4.28 -0.37 27.29
N GLY A 525 -4.53 0.58 28.20
CA GLY A 525 -5.54 1.62 28.02
C GLY A 525 -6.98 1.14 27.84
N MET A 526 -7.32 -0.13 28.04
CA MET A 526 -8.62 -0.70 27.66
C MET A 526 -9.83 0.13 28.12
N PHE A 527 -9.78 0.66 29.34
CA PHE A 527 -10.81 1.53 29.93
C PHE A 527 -10.26 2.92 30.28
N ALA A 528 -9.12 3.33 29.72
CA ALA A 528 -8.50 4.61 30.06
C ALA A 528 -9.49 5.76 29.81
N ARG A 529 -9.64 6.66 30.78
CA ARG A 529 -10.46 7.87 30.71
C ARG A 529 -11.95 7.60 30.49
N CYS A 530 -12.43 6.45 30.93
CA CYS A 530 -13.85 6.25 31.26
C CYS A 530 -14.20 7.04 32.53
N GLU A 531 -14.17 8.36 32.44
CA GLU A 531 -14.21 9.30 33.58
C GLU A 531 -15.49 9.17 34.42
N ALA A 532 -16.63 8.80 33.82
CA ALA A 532 -17.93 8.63 34.48
C ALA A 532 -18.22 7.20 35.00
N LEU A 533 -17.35 6.22 34.75
CA LEU A 533 -17.61 4.82 35.10
C LEU A 533 -17.49 4.60 36.62
N THR A 534 -18.60 4.24 37.28
CA THR A 534 -18.64 4.14 38.75
C THR A 534 -18.24 2.78 39.30
N SER A 535 -18.44 1.72 38.50
CA SER A 535 -18.16 0.32 38.82
C SER A 535 -17.87 -0.45 37.53
N LEU A 536 -17.02 -1.47 37.63
CA LEU A 536 -16.68 -2.35 36.53
C LEU A 536 -16.37 -3.74 37.08
N ASP A 537 -17.06 -4.75 36.58
CA ASP A 537 -16.80 -6.16 36.92
C ASP A 537 -15.85 -6.75 35.88
N VAL A 538 -14.63 -7.09 36.34
CA VAL A 538 -13.60 -7.76 35.53
C VAL A 538 -13.27 -9.15 36.07
N SER A 539 -14.14 -9.73 36.89
CA SER A 539 -13.90 -11.03 37.55
C SER A 539 -13.72 -12.18 36.56
N ASN A 540 -14.30 -12.07 35.35
CA ASN A 540 -14.24 -13.10 34.31
C ASN A 540 -12.97 -13.03 33.44
N PHE A 541 -12.11 -12.01 33.63
CA PHE A 541 -10.95 -11.81 32.77
C PHE A 541 -9.85 -12.83 33.08
N ASN A 542 -9.54 -13.69 32.11
CA ASN A 542 -8.32 -14.47 32.10
C ASN A 542 -7.17 -13.61 31.56
N THR A 543 -6.17 -13.35 32.40
CA THR A 543 -5.04 -12.46 32.11
C THR A 543 -3.70 -13.20 32.01
N GLU A 544 -3.70 -14.54 32.05
CA GLU A 544 -2.48 -15.37 32.05
C GLU A 544 -1.52 -15.05 30.89
N ASN A 545 -2.06 -14.76 29.71
CA ASN A 545 -1.28 -14.45 28.51
C ASN A 545 -0.98 -12.95 28.31
N VAL A 546 -1.45 -12.08 29.21
CA VAL A 546 -1.30 -10.63 29.08
C VAL A 546 0.12 -10.22 29.45
N THR A 547 0.75 -9.43 28.58
CA THR A 547 2.10 -8.88 28.81
C THR A 547 2.10 -7.38 29.08
N ASN A 548 1.04 -6.66 28.68
CA ASN A 548 0.92 -5.21 28.83
C ASN A 548 -0.44 -4.82 29.42
N MET A 549 -0.42 -4.20 30.60
CA MET A 549 -1.57 -3.63 31.30
C MET A 549 -1.43 -2.12 31.53
N GLY A 550 -0.49 -1.48 30.82
CA GLY A 550 -0.18 -0.06 30.97
C GLY A 550 -1.43 0.80 30.81
N GLY A 551 -1.74 1.62 31.81
CA GLY A 551 -2.87 2.53 31.78
C GLY A 551 -4.26 1.87 31.65
N MET A 552 -4.44 0.58 31.94
CA MET A 552 -5.71 -0.13 31.73
C MET A 552 -6.94 0.61 32.31
N PHE A 553 -6.80 1.24 33.48
CA PHE A 553 -7.83 2.04 34.15
C PHE A 553 -7.40 3.51 34.35
N TYR A 554 -6.44 3.99 33.55
CA TYR A 554 -5.91 5.36 33.65
C TYR A 554 -7.04 6.38 33.58
N GLY A 555 -7.23 7.22 34.59
CA GLY A 555 -8.20 8.31 34.59
C GLY A 555 -9.66 7.87 34.75
N CYS A 556 -9.92 6.67 35.25
CA CYS A 556 -11.28 6.25 35.68
C CYS A 556 -11.67 6.98 36.99
N GLN A 557 -11.93 8.28 36.90
CA GLN A 557 -12.05 9.17 38.05
C GLN A 557 -13.21 8.82 38.99
N ALA A 558 -14.33 8.32 38.45
CA ALA A 558 -15.52 7.96 39.22
C ALA A 558 -15.53 6.53 39.79
N LEU A 559 -14.52 5.70 39.48
CA LEU A 559 -14.49 4.29 39.87
C LEU A 559 -14.27 4.15 41.38
N THR A 560 -15.29 3.69 42.09
CA THR A 560 -15.28 3.64 43.57
C THR A 560 -14.67 2.36 44.14
N SER A 561 -14.78 1.25 43.39
CA SER A 561 -14.24 -0.06 43.72
C SER A 561 -13.85 -0.81 42.46
N LEU A 562 -12.83 -1.67 42.56
CA LEU A 562 -12.40 -2.53 41.47
C LEU A 562 -11.80 -3.81 42.07
N ASP A 563 -12.32 -4.97 41.66
CA ASP A 563 -11.80 -6.27 42.05
C ASP A 563 -10.88 -6.82 40.94
N VAL A 564 -9.58 -6.91 41.24
CA VAL A 564 -8.56 -7.49 40.37
C VAL A 564 -7.98 -8.78 40.93
N SER A 565 -8.67 -9.41 41.89
CA SER A 565 -8.15 -10.61 42.58
C SER A 565 -7.97 -11.81 41.65
N ASN A 566 -8.71 -11.89 40.54
CA ASN A 566 -8.58 -12.97 39.57
C ASN A 566 -7.45 -12.78 38.56
N PHE A 567 -6.74 -11.63 38.58
CA PHE A 567 -5.72 -11.36 37.58
C PHE A 567 -4.47 -12.23 37.80
N ASN A 568 -4.08 -13.00 36.79
CA ASN A 568 -2.78 -13.65 36.71
C ASN A 568 -1.82 -12.73 35.96
N THR A 569 -0.87 -12.14 36.67
CA THR A 569 0.08 -11.17 36.09
C THR A 569 1.50 -11.71 35.96
N GLU A 570 1.69 -13.04 35.98
CA GLU A 570 3.02 -13.66 35.87
C GLU A 570 3.77 -13.23 34.61
N ASN A 571 3.07 -13.05 33.48
CA ASN A 571 3.66 -12.66 32.21
C ASN A 571 3.66 -11.14 31.95
N VAL A 572 3.12 -10.34 32.87
CA VAL A 572 2.99 -8.89 32.69
C VAL A 572 4.33 -8.21 32.88
N THR A 573 4.74 -7.41 31.88
CA THR A 573 5.98 -6.64 31.88
C THR A 573 5.76 -5.14 32.06
N ASN A 574 4.56 -4.62 31.77
CA ASN A 574 4.21 -3.20 31.88
C ASN A 574 2.91 -2.98 32.64
N MET A 575 2.99 -2.26 33.76
CA MET A 575 1.86 -1.79 34.59
C MET A 575 1.88 -0.26 34.79
N GLY A 576 2.68 0.46 33.99
CA GLY A 576 2.81 1.90 34.11
C GLY A 576 1.46 2.60 34.00
N GLY A 577 1.15 3.47 34.96
CA GLY A 577 -0.10 4.23 35.02
C GLY A 577 -1.39 3.41 35.12
N MET A 578 -1.33 2.11 35.44
CA MET A 578 -2.50 1.21 35.40
C MET A 578 -3.73 1.75 36.13
N PHE A 579 -3.54 2.43 37.27
CA PHE A 579 -4.60 3.05 38.07
C PHE A 579 -4.43 4.56 38.21
N TYR A 580 -3.59 5.20 37.39
CA TYR A 580 -3.33 6.64 37.45
C TYR A 580 -4.66 7.41 37.50
N GLY A 581 -4.83 8.34 38.43
CA GLY A 581 -5.99 9.23 38.45
C GLY A 581 -7.33 8.53 38.71
N CYS A 582 -7.34 7.31 39.26
CA CYS A 582 -8.54 6.70 39.84
C CYS A 582 -8.93 7.42 41.15
N GLN A 583 -9.42 8.64 41.03
CA GLN A 583 -9.58 9.57 42.15
C GLN A 583 -10.62 9.15 43.19
N ALA A 584 -11.63 8.35 42.81
CA ALA A 584 -12.67 7.86 43.72
C ALA A 584 -12.34 6.51 44.39
N LEU A 585 -11.28 5.82 43.97
CA LEU A 585 -10.92 4.52 44.51
C LEU A 585 -10.38 4.67 45.94
N THR A 586 -11.02 4.02 46.91
CA THR A 586 -10.67 4.16 48.35
C THR A 586 -9.76 3.06 48.87
N SER A 587 -9.87 1.86 48.30
CA SER A 587 -9.00 0.71 48.59
C SER A 587 -8.82 -0.17 47.36
N LEU A 588 -7.70 -0.88 47.28
CA LEU A 588 -7.44 -1.84 46.21
C LEU A 588 -6.72 -3.08 46.77
N ASP A 589 -7.13 -4.27 46.34
CA ASP A 589 -6.49 -5.53 46.75
C ASP A 589 -5.64 -6.11 45.63
N LEU A 590 -4.32 -6.11 45.84
CA LEU A 590 -3.32 -6.61 44.92
C LEU A 590 -2.70 -7.92 45.43
N SER A 591 -3.31 -8.62 46.40
CA SER A 591 -2.73 -9.81 47.01
C SER A 591 -2.43 -10.94 46.00
N ASN A 592 -3.11 -10.99 44.86
CA ASN A 592 -2.86 -11.99 43.82
C ASN A 592 -1.95 -11.52 42.68
N ILE A 593 -1.54 -10.25 42.68
CA ILE A 593 -0.70 -9.68 41.63
C ILE A 593 0.76 -10.11 41.83
N ASN A 594 1.35 -10.65 40.77
CA ASN A 594 2.77 -10.95 40.64
C ASN A 594 3.46 -9.83 39.85
N THR A 595 4.58 -9.32 40.36
CA THR A 595 5.32 -8.22 39.72
C THR A 595 6.78 -8.54 39.39
N GLN A 596 7.17 -9.81 39.46
CA GLN A 596 8.56 -10.25 39.25
C GLN A 596 9.09 -9.95 37.84
N ASN A 597 8.22 -10.04 36.84
CA ASN A 597 8.56 -9.76 35.44
C ASN A 597 8.24 -8.32 35.00
N VAL A 598 7.66 -7.50 35.89
CA VAL A 598 7.31 -6.12 35.58
C VAL A 598 8.57 -5.28 35.50
N THR A 599 8.72 -4.51 34.42
CA THR A 599 9.85 -3.59 34.18
C THR A 599 9.42 -2.12 34.22
N ASN A 600 8.11 -1.84 34.21
CA ASN A 600 7.55 -0.49 34.26
C ASN A 600 6.34 -0.40 35.19
N MET A 601 6.46 0.41 36.23
CA MET A 601 5.42 0.82 37.19
C MET A 601 5.36 2.36 37.36
N CYS A 602 5.95 3.12 36.42
CA CYS A 602 5.88 4.58 36.45
C CYS A 602 4.42 5.03 36.63
N ASP A 603 4.21 5.98 37.52
CA ASP A 603 2.91 6.63 37.76
C ASP A 603 1.74 5.67 38.10
N MET A 604 1.98 4.40 38.49
CA MET A 604 0.94 3.36 38.62
C MET A 604 -0.29 3.78 39.42
N PHE A 605 -0.11 4.52 40.52
CA PHE A 605 -1.18 5.03 41.39
C PHE A 605 -1.24 6.56 41.43
N ARG A 606 -0.45 7.26 40.62
CA ARG A 606 -0.32 8.71 40.71
C ARG A 606 -1.69 9.39 40.56
N TYR A 607 -1.97 10.40 41.38
CA TYR A 607 -3.28 11.07 41.50
C TYR A 607 -4.46 10.18 41.96
N CYS A 608 -4.23 9.03 42.58
CA CYS A 608 -5.27 8.31 43.34
C CYS A 608 -5.55 9.01 44.68
N THR A 609 -6.21 10.17 44.64
CA THR A 609 -6.30 11.10 45.78
C THR A 609 -7.14 10.60 46.95
N SER A 610 -8.05 9.63 46.72
CA SER A 610 -8.90 9.04 47.78
C SER A 610 -8.41 7.67 48.24
N LEU A 611 -7.32 7.14 47.66
CA LEU A 611 -6.83 5.81 47.97
C LEU A 611 -6.19 5.82 49.35
N THR A 612 -6.81 5.09 50.28
CA THR A 612 -6.36 4.99 51.68
C THR A 612 -5.51 3.75 51.92
N THR A 613 -5.84 2.63 51.27
CA THR A 613 -5.23 1.33 51.56
C THR A 613 -4.99 0.54 50.28
N ILE A 614 -3.79 -0.02 50.13
CA ILE A 614 -3.46 -1.00 49.09
C ILE A 614 -3.10 -2.31 49.80
N PHE A 615 -3.88 -3.36 49.59
CA PHE A 615 -3.62 -4.67 50.18
C PHE A 615 -2.67 -5.48 49.31
N CYS A 616 -1.77 -6.24 49.95
CA CYS A 616 -0.84 -7.15 49.26
C CYS A 616 -0.52 -8.40 50.11
N LYS A 617 0.19 -9.36 49.53
CA LYS A 617 0.82 -10.46 50.27
C LYS A 617 1.92 -9.95 51.19
N SER A 618 2.17 -10.65 52.30
CA SER A 618 3.25 -10.31 53.25
C SER A 618 4.64 -10.37 52.63
N ASN A 619 4.84 -11.23 51.62
CA ASN A 619 6.09 -11.36 50.86
C ASN A 619 6.03 -10.60 49.51
N TRP A 620 5.35 -9.45 49.46
CA TRP A 620 5.35 -8.61 48.26
C TRP A 620 6.78 -8.22 47.88
N GLU A 621 7.15 -8.56 46.65
CA GLU A 621 8.44 -8.28 46.04
C GLU A 621 8.22 -7.73 44.64
N VAL A 622 9.09 -6.82 44.24
CA VAL A 622 9.08 -6.21 42.91
C VAL A 622 10.33 -6.67 42.15
N GLY A 623 10.20 -6.85 40.84
CA GLY A 623 11.29 -7.29 39.95
C GLY A 623 12.53 -6.40 39.97
N GLN A 624 13.58 -6.82 39.24
CA GLN A 624 14.81 -6.04 39.12
C GLN A 624 14.70 -4.99 37.99
N ASN A 625 15.31 -3.82 38.19
CA ASN A 625 15.38 -2.72 37.20
C ASN A 625 14.00 -2.17 36.76
N VAL A 626 13.04 -2.05 37.69
CA VAL A 626 11.72 -1.48 37.41
C VAL A 626 11.78 0.04 37.39
N LYS A 627 11.27 0.65 36.31
CA LYS A 627 11.02 2.10 36.26
C LYS A 627 9.79 2.44 37.10
N ASP A 628 9.90 3.40 37.99
CA ASP A 628 8.91 3.67 39.05
C ASP A 628 8.64 5.16 39.29
N GLU A 629 9.07 6.01 38.36
CA GLU A 629 8.96 7.46 38.46
C GLU A 629 7.52 7.86 38.82
N GLY A 630 7.37 8.57 39.94
CA GLY A 630 6.09 9.12 40.36
C GLY A 630 5.01 8.12 40.80
N MET A 631 5.35 6.84 41.04
CA MET A 631 4.40 5.75 41.32
C MET A 631 3.26 6.12 42.29
N PHE A 632 3.56 6.81 43.39
CA PHE A 632 2.58 7.25 44.41
C PHE A 632 2.37 8.77 44.49
N GLN A 633 2.82 9.54 43.49
CA GLN A 633 2.75 10.99 43.57
C GLN A 633 1.28 11.45 43.70
N TYR A 634 1.02 12.39 44.62
CA TYR A 634 -0.32 12.91 44.94
C TYR A 634 -1.33 11.92 45.57
N CYS A 635 -0.90 10.75 46.05
CA CYS A 635 -1.72 9.81 46.83
C CYS A 635 -1.86 10.22 48.31
N ARG A 636 -2.33 11.45 48.56
CA ARG A 636 -2.23 12.10 49.88
C ARG A 636 -2.95 11.38 51.04
N GLN A 637 -3.92 10.51 50.74
CA GLN A 637 -4.68 9.77 51.76
C GLN A 637 -4.10 8.39 52.08
N LEU A 638 -3.06 7.97 51.38
CA LEU A 638 -2.51 6.63 51.47
C LEU A 638 -1.83 6.39 52.83
N LYS A 639 -2.13 5.25 53.44
CA LYS A 639 -1.58 4.81 54.73
C LYS A 639 -1.17 3.35 54.64
N GLY A 640 0.10 3.07 54.90
CA GLY A 640 0.56 1.70 55.18
C GLY A 640 0.36 1.34 56.64
N THR A 641 0.66 0.09 57.01
CA THR A 641 0.46 -0.46 58.37
C THR A 641 1.02 0.45 59.47
N ASN A 642 2.21 1.01 59.27
CA ASN A 642 2.90 1.90 60.22
C ASN A 642 3.47 3.17 59.54
N THR A 643 3.02 3.50 58.34
CA THR A 643 3.63 4.55 57.51
C THR A 643 2.56 5.48 56.94
N SER A 644 2.72 6.79 57.18
CA SER A 644 1.88 7.82 56.55
C SER A 644 2.50 8.29 55.22
N PHE A 645 1.66 8.76 54.30
CA PHE A 645 2.11 9.35 53.03
C PHE A 645 3.17 10.44 53.21
N ASN A 646 4.16 10.49 52.30
CA ASN A 646 5.24 11.47 52.26
C ASN A 646 5.49 11.87 50.80
N GLU A 647 5.40 13.17 50.51
CA GLU A 647 5.51 13.70 49.15
C GLU A 647 6.89 13.52 48.49
N TYR A 648 7.94 13.25 49.29
CA TYR A 648 9.31 13.00 48.82
C TYR A 648 9.65 11.50 48.70
N LYS A 649 8.73 10.61 49.10
CA LYS A 649 8.89 9.15 49.00
C LYS A 649 7.76 8.57 48.17
N THR A 650 7.88 8.70 46.86
CA THR A 650 6.79 8.36 45.93
C THR A 650 7.16 7.26 44.95
N GLY A 651 8.34 6.66 45.09
CA GLY A 651 8.80 5.58 44.22
C GLY A 651 8.41 4.20 44.76
N ILE A 652 8.97 3.18 44.12
CA ILE A 652 8.74 1.77 44.37
C ILE A 652 9.21 1.32 45.75
N GLU A 653 10.11 2.07 46.40
CA GLU A 653 10.57 1.80 47.75
C GLU A 653 9.40 1.80 48.76
N MET A 654 8.30 2.46 48.42
CA MET A 654 7.09 2.50 49.22
C MET A 654 6.07 1.41 48.86
N ALA A 655 6.31 0.58 47.85
CA ALA A 655 5.53 -0.63 47.57
C ALA A 655 5.94 -1.78 48.51
N ASN A 656 5.87 -1.56 49.82
CA ASN A 656 6.31 -2.51 50.85
C ASN A 656 5.27 -2.64 51.99
N PRO A 657 4.87 -3.85 52.41
CA PRO A 657 3.84 -4.04 53.44
C PRO A 657 4.25 -3.65 54.87
N PHE A 658 5.55 -3.53 55.14
CA PHE A 658 6.09 -3.28 56.49
C PHE A 658 6.59 -1.85 56.67
N THR A 659 7.25 -1.30 55.65
CA THR A 659 7.88 0.03 55.69
C THR A 659 7.21 1.04 54.76
N GLY A 660 6.43 0.56 53.80
CA GLY A 660 5.83 1.35 52.73
C GLY A 660 4.34 1.63 52.94
N TYR A 661 3.67 1.90 51.84
CA TYR A 661 2.25 2.24 51.75
C TYR A 661 1.33 1.03 51.57
N PHE A 662 1.89 -0.16 51.40
CA PHE A 662 1.11 -1.38 51.27
C PHE A 662 0.72 -1.90 52.65
N THR A 663 -0.38 -2.63 52.72
CA THR A 663 -0.88 -3.29 53.92
C THR A 663 -0.98 -4.78 53.67
N SER A 664 -0.31 -5.59 54.48
CA SER A 664 -0.38 -7.04 54.31
C SER A 664 -1.79 -7.55 54.66
N LYS A 665 -2.42 -8.25 53.71
CA LYS A 665 -3.66 -8.99 53.97
C LYS A 665 -3.28 -10.31 54.63
N THR A 666 -3.57 -10.46 55.92
CA THR A 666 -3.36 -11.73 56.60
C THR A 666 -4.38 -12.74 56.09
N THR A 667 -3.96 -13.69 55.26
CA THR A 667 -4.73 -14.92 55.02
C THR A 667 -4.82 -15.61 56.38
N GLY A 668 -5.98 -15.59 57.02
CA GLY A 668 -6.14 -15.87 58.45
C GLY A 668 -5.45 -17.14 58.95
N ILE A 669 -4.21 -16.99 59.41
CA ILE A 669 -3.56 -17.79 60.43
C ILE A 669 -2.56 -16.84 61.08
N ASP A 670 -3.00 -15.97 61.99
CA ASP A 670 -2.15 -15.51 63.10
C ASP A 670 -2.96 -14.67 64.09
N ASN A 671 -3.51 -15.38 65.05
CA ASN A 671 -3.60 -14.93 66.44
C ASN A 671 -3.53 -16.19 67.30
N VAL A 672 -2.32 -16.77 67.43
CA VAL A 672 -2.05 -17.74 68.50
C VAL A 672 -2.13 -16.97 69.82
N LYS A 673 -3.32 -16.90 70.43
CA LYS A 673 -3.43 -16.52 71.83
C LYS A 673 -2.82 -17.65 72.66
N THR A 674 -1.68 -17.40 73.27
CA THR A 674 -1.20 -18.22 74.39
C THR A 674 -2.25 -18.18 75.49
N ALA A 675 -2.97 -19.29 75.71
CA ALA A 675 -3.77 -19.48 76.91
C ALA A 675 -2.90 -20.16 77.97
N ASP A 676 -2.97 -19.69 79.21
CA ASP A 676 -1.99 -20.01 80.26
C ASP A 676 -1.97 -21.48 80.74
N ARG A 677 -2.88 -22.34 80.28
CA ARG A 677 -2.82 -23.80 80.52
C ARG A 677 -3.39 -24.63 79.36
N ALA A 678 -2.70 -25.70 79.00
CA ALA A 678 -3.21 -26.75 78.13
C ALA A 678 -4.16 -27.67 78.92
N GLY A 679 -5.37 -27.90 78.41
CA GLY A 679 -6.26 -28.93 78.96
C GLY A 679 -5.80 -30.35 78.61
N ASP A 680 -6.28 -31.35 79.33
CA ASP A 680 -5.85 -32.77 79.29
C ASP A 680 -6.27 -33.55 78.02
N GLY A 681 -6.48 -32.85 76.90
CA GLY A 681 -6.87 -33.44 75.61
C GLY A 681 -5.70 -34.09 74.85
N LYS A 682 -6.04 -35.02 73.93
CA LYS A 682 -5.07 -35.64 73.01
C LYS A 682 -4.38 -34.57 72.14
N ALA A 683 -3.06 -34.67 71.97
CA ALA A 683 -2.25 -33.75 71.16
C ALA A 683 -2.06 -34.27 69.73
N TYR A 684 -2.11 -33.38 68.75
CA TYR A 684 -1.83 -33.66 67.34
C TYR A 684 -0.80 -32.65 66.80
N ASP A 685 0.11 -33.05 65.93
CA ASP A 685 0.97 -32.10 65.20
C ASP A 685 0.18 -31.38 64.09
N LEU A 686 0.81 -30.42 63.41
CA LEU A 686 0.14 -29.61 62.38
C LEU A 686 -0.27 -30.39 61.13
N SER A 687 0.21 -31.64 60.95
CA SER A 687 -0.25 -32.54 59.88
C SER A 687 -1.39 -33.47 60.33
N GLY A 688 -1.90 -33.30 61.56
CA GLY A 688 -3.02 -34.07 62.08
C GLY A 688 -2.63 -35.44 62.65
N ARG A 689 -1.33 -35.74 62.80
CA ARG A 689 -0.86 -36.97 63.43
C ARG A 689 -0.86 -36.80 64.95
N ARG A 690 -1.40 -37.79 65.66
CA ARG A 690 -1.39 -37.79 67.14
C ARG A 690 0.05 -37.87 67.65
N VAL A 691 0.41 -36.96 68.56
CA VAL A 691 1.73 -36.90 69.19
C VAL A 691 1.64 -37.10 70.71
N ASN A 692 2.74 -37.52 71.33
CA ASN A 692 2.85 -37.73 72.78
C ASN A 692 3.58 -36.54 73.44
N GLU A 693 3.77 -36.61 74.76
CA GLU A 693 4.36 -35.53 75.57
C GLU A 693 5.83 -35.22 75.23
N SER A 694 6.56 -36.15 74.60
CA SER A 694 7.96 -35.92 74.21
C SER A 694 8.12 -35.14 72.90
N TYR A 695 7.03 -34.91 72.14
CA TYR A 695 7.06 -34.05 70.96
C TYR A 695 7.27 -32.58 71.34
N LYS A 696 8.29 -31.96 70.75
CA LYS A 696 8.65 -30.55 70.96
C LYS A 696 8.22 -29.74 69.74
N GLY A 697 7.29 -28.82 69.90
CA GLY A 697 6.75 -28.04 68.78
C GLY A 697 5.30 -27.62 68.98
N ILE A 698 4.66 -27.13 67.92
CA ILE A 698 3.27 -26.69 67.95
C ILE A 698 2.36 -27.93 67.84
N VAL A 699 1.46 -28.09 68.83
CA VAL A 699 0.46 -29.16 68.86
C VAL A 699 -0.95 -28.59 68.92
N ILE A 700 -1.93 -29.32 68.42
CA ILE A 700 -3.36 -29.02 68.55
C ILE A 700 -3.96 -29.91 69.64
N LYS A 701 -4.53 -29.31 70.69
CA LYS A 701 -5.31 -30.01 71.73
C LYS A 701 -6.71 -29.39 71.79
N ASN A 702 -7.77 -30.19 71.73
CA ASN A 702 -9.17 -29.73 71.77
C ASN A 702 -9.45 -28.55 70.80
N GLY A 703 -8.95 -28.64 69.57
CA GLY A 703 -9.15 -27.62 68.53
C GLY A 703 -8.34 -26.32 68.68
N LYS A 704 -7.43 -26.23 69.66
CA LYS A 704 -6.56 -25.06 69.88
C LYS A 704 -5.08 -25.42 69.76
N LYS A 705 -4.26 -24.52 69.21
CA LYS A 705 -2.80 -24.69 69.09
C LYS A 705 -2.10 -24.34 70.41
N TYR A 706 -1.11 -25.14 70.81
CA TYR A 706 -0.26 -24.99 71.98
C TYR A 706 1.20 -25.22 71.60
N ILE A 707 2.13 -24.57 72.29
CA ILE A 707 3.56 -24.92 72.19
C ILE A 707 3.86 -25.97 73.26
N GLN A 708 4.20 -27.18 72.83
CA GLN A 708 4.66 -28.23 73.71
C GLN A 708 6.18 -28.09 73.86
N LYS A 709 6.58 -27.51 75.00
CA LYS A 709 7.97 -27.23 75.36
C LYS A 709 8.73 -28.47 75.76
#